data_AF-A0A116LWT7-F1
#
_entry.id   AF-A0A116LWT7-F1
#
_cell.length_a   1.000
_cell.length_b   1.000
_cell.length_c   1.000
_cell.angle_alpha   90.00
_cell.angle_beta   90.00
_cell.angle_gamma   90.00
#
_symmetry.space_group_name_H-M   'P 1'
#
loop_
_entity.id
_entity.type
_entity.pdbx_description
1 polymer ?
#
loop_
_entity_poly.entity_id
_entity_poly.type
_entity_poly.pdbx_seq_one_letter_code
_entity_poly.pdbx_strand_id
1 'polypeptide(L)'
;MKKSKNLNSQGSIRKLKGFGAVGVLTFGLLAGVSAKAEEVVTATNGEGATEAVTEEVSTQTALEQAVETTANQVEEAQTAVTQAEEVVTTAQEQLATEQEEKRVADEVAQQAREEYTTAQADVVTKTSELKTAEEAVTTAQNEVETAEAGIQPAEEADVQRQEAIDQAQTAVDTAKLDVAQAEADVKTANDALALAENEVNQAQAEVDKAQAEVDSLFSVKLSDTYGQLLKDFYGAAREGNTAERDRIWTELEAESKRLLAESRANNTMDNLKEALNAVESNKRVIIKQGGNGLNELTMADWTELTQYAQMIVNDIRDQLGVDTKVLVSQGMMDLAKMVSDGYLSRNHPIGMGHNRQAVREAGNAFNQTLAENGSPEFIRFDARDYTMADLKLGVATDFLAMMLDDAREWQAFGHAITTAGLRDIFDVNPVGVQYLGIYGNTVDLGSSILHEYTNGKISELVKEGLIENPVNPQEFKQALTEAQTRLATAQMKASGAKVNADTAKSALTTARGILTQAEADLKSALAVPLQTPLANEALKQAKSNLTKAVFNRASADTALTTAKTVRDEKLKDLSDANAEVTRQTADIPVALNTVNSAKSKLSVAKTALNDALNKHTQAVDAYKLYMNSLVTPEKPTVPVAPEVPEVPETSETPVETPEKPVTPETPEKPVEKPTVPVTPEKPVTIDVIKGEDGIPVITAKGEPAYHELPTLDISSLGLTPEEVPAEEVPSTEVPDTESPTTDGTASVVTVDYAPTFETKGDAQVTPKVVNHSSELKQSTDDSVKILPNTGETKTNLSYLGLGILGLGALAKRRKKYR
;
A
#
# COMPACT_ATOMS: atom_id res chain seq x y z
N MET A 1 28.10 23.06 -48.15
CA MET A 1 27.99 24.40 -48.78
C MET A 1 28.54 25.47 -47.84
N LYS A 2 28.95 26.64 -48.36
CA LYS A 2 29.75 27.70 -47.69
C LYS A 2 31.22 27.31 -47.39
N LYS A 3 32.16 28.24 -47.19
CA LYS A 3 32.73 29.23 -48.16
C LYS A 3 34.02 29.89 -47.58
N SER A 4 35.14 29.78 -48.30
CA SER A 4 36.21 30.80 -48.50
C SER A 4 36.84 31.60 -47.33
N LYS A 5 38.18 31.45 -47.16
CA LYS A 5 39.27 32.44 -46.84
C LYS A 5 40.57 31.62 -46.70
N ASN A 6 41.71 31.76 -47.39
CA ASN A 6 42.37 32.75 -48.29
C ASN A 6 43.30 33.78 -47.60
N LEU A 7 44.50 33.99 -48.20
CA LEU A 7 45.67 34.80 -47.76
C LEU A 7 46.47 34.18 -46.58
N ASN A 8 47.81 34.27 -46.45
CA ASN A 8 48.89 34.90 -47.26
C ASN A 8 50.19 34.04 -47.10
N SER A 9 51.10 33.91 -48.09
CA SER A 9 52.33 34.73 -48.31
C SER A 9 53.19 34.94 -47.04
N GLN A 10 54.49 34.62 -46.96
CA GLN A 10 55.59 34.56 -47.95
C GLN A 10 56.39 33.22 -47.83
N GLY A 11 57.38 32.86 -48.66
CA GLY A 11 57.97 33.52 -49.84
C GLY A 11 59.48 33.75 -49.71
N SER A 12 60.30 32.81 -50.16
CA SER A 12 61.73 33.04 -50.47
C SER A 12 62.18 32.11 -51.61
N ILE A 13 63.06 32.64 -52.47
CA ILE A 13 63.21 32.18 -53.86
C ILE A 13 64.62 31.65 -54.11
N ARG A 14 64.70 30.52 -54.83
CA ARG A 14 65.95 29.98 -55.39
C ARG A 14 66.73 31.06 -56.14
N LYS A 15 67.91 31.45 -55.65
CA LYS A 15 68.92 32.15 -56.45
C LYS A 15 70.09 31.23 -56.73
N LEU A 16 69.96 30.50 -57.83
CA LEU A 16 71.06 29.77 -58.44
C LEU A 16 72.13 30.79 -58.90
N LYS A 17 73.28 30.77 -58.25
CA LYS A 17 74.55 31.27 -58.79
C LYS A 17 75.52 30.09 -58.72
N GLY A 18 76.21 29.67 -59.78
CA GLY A 18 76.35 30.26 -61.10
C GLY A 18 77.71 30.94 -61.24
N PHE A 19 78.67 30.17 -61.76
CA PHE A 19 80.06 30.54 -62.09
C PHE A 19 80.92 31.01 -60.92
N GLY A 20 81.84 30.14 -60.50
CA GLY A 20 82.85 30.39 -59.47
C GLY A 20 84.05 29.45 -59.59
N ALA A 21 84.40 29.04 -60.81
CA ALA A 21 85.55 28.18 -61.09
C ALA A 21 86.86 28.99 -60.99
N VAL A 22 87.21 29.38 -59.76
CA VAL A 22 88.58 29.75 -59.38
C VAL A 22 89.23 28.43 -58.95
N GLY A 23 90.15 27.85 -59.70
CA GLY A 23 91.07 28.48 -60.65
C GLY A 23 92.47 28.14 -60.16
N VAL A 24 92.84 26.87 -60.33
CA VAL A 24 94.14 26.34 -59.90
C VAL A 24 95.22 27.22 -60.54
N LEU A 25 95.92 28.00 -59.72
CA LEU A 25 96.83 29.03 -60.21
C LEU A 25 98.18 28.39 -60.56
N THR A 26 98.15 27.58 -61.62
CA THR A 26 99.32 26.91 -62.19
C THR A 26 100.28 27.95 -62.77
N PHE A 27 101.23 28.41 -61.96
CA PHE A 27 102.39 29.14 -62.45
C PHE A 27 103.38 28.19 -63.14
N GLY A 28 102.96 27.68 -64.29
CA GLY A 28 103.85 27.02 -65.23
C GLY A 28 104.69 28.04 -65.98
N LEU A 29 105.86 28.38 -65.44
CA LEU A 29 106.93 28.95 -66.26
C LEU A 29 107.71 27.81 -66.90
N LEU A 30 107.56 27.67 -68.22
CA LEU A 30 108.33 26.77 -69.07
C LEU A 30 109.09 27.59 -70.12
N ALA A 31 110.21 27.01 -70.57
CA ALA A 31 111.33 27.68 -71.24
C ALA A 31 112.07 28.70 -70.34
N GLY A 32 113.41 28.72 -70.27
CA GLY A 32 114.41 27.86 -70.92
C GLY A 32 115.32 28.63 -71.87
N VAL A 33 116.52 28.95 -71.40
CA VAL A 33 117.63 29.40 -72.24
C VAL A 33 118.61 28.24 -72.37
N SER A 34 118.80 27.76 -73.60
CA SER A 34 119.86 26.79 -73.90
C SER A 34 121.13 27.55 -74.30
N ALA A 35 122.27 27.17 -73.71
CA ALA A 35 123.58 27.42 -74.27
C ALA A 35 124.26 26.06 -74.50
N LYS A 36 124.53 25.73 -75.76
CA LYS A 36 125.33 24.55 -76.15
C LYS A 36 126.82 24.89 -76.15
N ALA A 37 127.62 23.98 -75.61
CA ALA A 37 128.97 23.61 -76.08
C ALA A 37 129.25 22.23 -75.43
N GLU A 38 128.94 21.09 -76.04
CA GLU A 38 129.43 20.51 -77.31
C GLU A 38 130.84 19.87 -77.17
N GLU A 39 131.05 18.73 -77.83
CA GLU A 39 131.93 17.64 -77.41
C GLU A 39 133.21 17.53 -78.26
N VAL A 40 134.41 17.48 -77.63
CA VAL A 40 135.68 17.15 -78.32
C VAL A 40 136.57 16.19 -77.50
N VAL A 41 136.11 14.95 -77.41
CA VAL A 41 136.84 13.69 -77.73
C VAL A 41 138.40 13.68 -77.78
N THR A 42 139.00 12.79 -76.95
CA THR A 42 140.28 12.02 -77.09
C THR A 42 141.71 12.58 -76.86
N ALA A 43 142.57 11.66 -76.37
CA ALA A 43 143.97 11.36 -76.76
C ALA A 43 145.16 11.67 -75.81
N THR A 44 145.37 10.76 -74.85
CA THR A 44 146.66 10.07 -74.51
C THR A 44 148.01 10.82 -74.39
N ASN A 45 148.58 10.73 -73.18
CA ASN A 45 149.96 10.38 -72.81
C ASN A 45 151.18 10.76 -73.70
N GLY A 46 152.21 11.38 -73.10
CA GLY A 46 153.59 11.25 -73.58
C GLY A 46 154.60 12.30 -73.10
N GLU A 47 155.42 11.93 -72.10
CA GLU A 47 156.76 12.43 -71.68
C GLU A 47 157.48 13.53 -72.50
N GLY A 48 158.25 14.43 -71.82
CA GLY A 48 159.49 14.98 -72.43
C GLY A 48 159.92 16.45 -72.20
N ALA A 49 160.40 16.78 -70.99
CA ALA A 49 161.55 17.68 -70.70
C ALA A 49 161.60 19.20 -71.09
N THR A 50 162.10 19.98 -70.11
CA THR A 50 163.01 21.16 -70.17
C THR A 50 162.52 22.60 -70.51
N GLU A 51 162.81 23.48 -69.53
CA GLU A 51 163.25 24.91 -69.58
C GLU A 51 162.29 26.09 -69.92
N ALA A 52 161.88 26.75 -68.82
CA ALA A 52 162.16 28.17 -68.47
C ALA A 52 161.32 29.36 -69.02
N VAL A 53 160.79 30.15 -68.04
CA VAL A 53 160.74 31.65 -68.01
C VAL A 53 159.75 32.33 -69.01
N THR A 54 158.76 33.18 -68.63
CA THR A 54 158.47 33.92 -67.36
C THR A 54 156.99 34.36 -67.22
N GLU A 55 156.69 35.06 -66.11
CA GLU A 55 155.63 36.07 -65.85
C GLU A 55 154.34 35.67 -65.11
N GLU A 56 154.02 36.48 -64.08
CA GLU A 56 152.90 36.37 -63.12
C GLU A 56 152.01 37.61 -63.23
N VAL A 57 150.67 37.47 -63.07
CA VAL A 57 149.76 38.59 -62.69
C VAL A 57 148.31 38.18 -62.37
N SER A 58 147.86 36.98 -62.77
CA SER A 58 146.43 36.67 -62.92
C SER A 58 145.66 36.16 -61.68
N THR A 59 146.28 36.02 -60.50
CA THR A 59 145.71 35.20 -59.41
C THR A 59 144.79 35.92 -58.41
N GLN A 60 144.95 37.24 -58.17
CA GLN A 60 144.20 37.93 -57.12
C GLN A 60 142.69 38.06 -57.43
N THR A 61 142.35 38.59 -58.60
CA THR A 61 140.96 38.99 -58.96
C THR A 61 139.96 37.82 -58.94
N ALA A 62 140.43 36.59 -59.18
CA ALA A 62 139.59 35.40 -59.16
C ALA A 62 139.06 35.03 -57.75
N LEU A 63 139.79 35.40 -56.69
CA LEU A 63 139.41 35.10 -55.30
C LEU A 63 138.39 36.10 -54.75
N GLU A 64 138.50 37.38 -55.15
CA GLU A 64 137.56 38.43 -54.74
C GLU A 64 136.15 38.15 -55.28
N GLN A 65 136.01 37.78 -56.56
CA GLN A 65 134.72 37.38 -57.15
C GLN A 65 134.12 36.12 -56.49
N ALA A 66 134.94 35.19 -55.98
CA ALA A 66 134.45 34.00 -55.30
C ALA A 66 133.78 34.33 -53.95
N VAL A 67 134.28 35.33 -53.22
CA VAL A 67 133.70 35.80 -51.96
C VAL A 67 132.35 36.49 -52.20
N GLU A 68 132.28 37.39 -53.18
CA GLU A 68 131.03 38.12 -53.49
C GLU A 68 129.94 37.18 -54.04
N THR A 69 130.30 36.26 -54.94
CA THR A 69 129.36 35.26 -55.49
C THR A 69 128.77 34.37 -54.41
N THR A 70 129.56 33.99 -53.40
CA THR A 70 129.09 33.12 -52.31
C THR A 70 128.31 33.87 -51.23
N ALA A 71 128.49 35.18 -51.07
CA ALA A 71 127.64 36.00 -50.20
C ALA A 71 126.19 36.04 -50.71
N ASN A 72 126.00 36.29 -52.01
CA ASN A 72 124.68 36.32 -52.63
C ASN A 72 123.95 34.96 -52.53
N GLN A 73 124.70 33.85 -52.63
CA GLN A 73 124.15 32.49 -52.44
C GLN A 73 123.65 32.23 -51.00
N VAL A 74 124.20 32.92 -50.00
CA VAL A 74 123.67 32.87 -48.62
C VAL A 74 122.36 33.64 -48.53
N GLU A 75 122.25 34.84 -49.11
CA GLU A 75 121.04 35.66 -49.07
C GLU A 75 119.86 35.02 -49.84
N GLU A 76 120.12 34.42 -51.01
CA GLU A 76 119.13 33.61 -51.74
C GLU A 76 118.65 32.42 -50.91
N ALA A 77 119.56 31.69 -50.27
CA ALA A 77 119.21 30.54 -49.44
C ALA A 77 118.49 30.93 -48.14
N GLN A 78 118.81 32.10 -47.56
CA GLN A 78 118.12 32.67 -46.40
C GLN A 78 116.65 32.96 -46.76
N THR A 79 116.44 33.58 -47.92
CA THR A 79 115.10 33.89 -48.47
C THR A 79 114.29 32.60 -48.72
N ALA A 80 114.94 31.56 -49.27
CA ALA A 80 114.32 30.26 -49.50
C ALA A 80 113.91 29.55 -48.20
N VAL A 81 114.63 29.75 -47.09
CA VAL A 81 114.21 29.26 -45.77
C VAL A 81 112.95 29.98 -45.29
N THR A 82 112.91 31.32 -45.33
CA THR A 82 111.73 32.08 -44.88
C THR A 82 110.46 31.70 -45.64
N GLN A 83 110.52 31.59 -46.97
CA GLN A 83 109.38 31.13 -47.77
C GLN A 83 108.94 29.68 -47.43
N ALA A 84 109.89 28.81 -47.10
CA ALA A 84 109.58 27.45 -46.68
C ALA A 84 108.98 27.39 -45.26
N GLU A 85 109.24 28.36 -44.40
CA GLU A 85 108.60 28.51 -43.08
C GLU A 85 107.16 29.02 -43.20
N GLU A 86 106.90 30.02 -44.05
CA GLU A 86 105.53 30.46 -44.37
C GLU A 86 104.67 29.31 -44.91
N VAL A 87 105.21 28.52 -45.86
CA VAL A 87 104.51 27.36 -46.43
C VAL A 87 104.23 26.26 -45.40
N VAL A 88 105.09 26.10 -44.37
CA VAL A 88 104.83 25.19 -43.25
C VAL A 88 103.69 25.73 -42.37
N THR A 89 103.68 27.04 -42.06
CA THR A 89 102.61 27.68 -41.28
C THR A 89 101.25 27.53 -41.97
N THR A 90 101.15 27.91 -43.24
CA THR A 90 99.88 27.79 -44.01
C THR A 90 99.39 26.33 -44.10
N ALA A 91 100.29 25.36 -44.26
CA ALA A 91 99.90 23.95 -44.25
C ALA A 91 99.40 23.48 -42.87
N GLN A 92 99.92 24.04 -41.77
CA GLN A 92 99.45 23.75 -40.41
C GLN A 92 98.09 24.39 -40.11
N GLU A 93 97.84 25.61 -40.61
CA GLU A 93 96.53 26.28 -40.52
C GLU A 93 95.45 25.51 -41.32
N GLN A 94 95.80 25.01 -42.51
CA GLN A 94 94.93 24.11 -43.26
C GLN A 94 94.62 22.83 -42.48
N LEU A 95 95.64 22.13 -41.94
CA LEU A 95 95.42 20.93 -41.14
C LEU A 95 94.54 21.18 -39.90
N ALA A 96 94.68 22.33 -39.24
CA ALA A 96 93.80 22.71 -38.14
C ALA A 96 92.35 22.97 -38.59
N THR A 97 92.16 23.54 -39.79
CA THR A 97 90.84 23.78 -40.38
C THR A 97 90.13 22.46 -40.71
N GLU A 98 90.80 21.53 -41.39
CA GLU A 98 90.26 20.19 -41.72
C GLU A 98 89.91 19.38 -40.46
N GLN A 99 90.68 19.53 -39.38
CA GLN A 99 90.40 18.91 -38.08
C GLN A 99 89.15 19.50 -37.40
N GLU A 100 88.95 20.82 -37.49
CA GLU A 100 87.78 21.51 -36.95
C GLU A 100 86.52 21.25 -37.78
N GLU A 101 86.62 21.24 -39.12
CA GLU A 101 85.49 20.86 -39.98
C GLU A 101 85.06 19.41 -39.74
N LYS A 102 86.00 18.47 -39.53
CA LYS A 102 85.64 17.12 -39.08
C LYS A 102 84.96 17.13 -37.71
N ARG A 103 85.44 17.89 -36.72
CA ARG A 103 84.82 17.97 -35.39
C ARG A 103 83.35 18.43 -35.48
N VAL A 104 83.09 19.46 -36.28
CA VAL A 104 81.73 19.95 -36.54
C VAL A 104 80.88 18.90 -37.28
N ALA A 105 81.44 18.18 -38.25
CA ALA A 105 80.74 17.10 -38.93
C ALA A 105 80.39 15.93 -37.99
N ASP A 106 81.30 15.54 -37.08
CA ASP A 106 81.05 14.50 -36.06
C ASP A 106 79.89 14.91 -35.13
N GLU A 107 79.86 16.17 -34.68
CA GLU A 107 78.79 16.71 -33.82
C GLU A 107 77.43 16.75 -34.54
N VAL A 108 77.39 17.18 -35.80
CA VAL A 108 76.17 17.14 -36.63
C VAL A 108 75.69 15.70 -36.87
N ALA A 109 76.61 14.75 -37.10
CA ALA A 109 76.26 13.34 -37.25
C ALA A 109 75.77 12.71 -35.93
N GLN A 110 76.30 13.14 -34.77
CA GLN A 110 75.77 12.75 -33.47
C GLN A 110 74.36 13.32 -33.24
N GLN A 111 74.13 14.61 -33.47
CA GLN A 111 72.80 15.22 -33.31
C GLN A 111 71.77 14.53 -34.23
N ALA A 112 72.09 14.31 -35.50
CA ALA A 112 71.20 13.61 -36.43
C ALA A 112 70.89 12.16 -35.98
N ARG A 113 71.82 11.52 -35.27
CA ARG A 113 71.63 10.16 -34.72
C ARG A 113 70.70 10.16 -33.50
N GLU A 114 70.81 11.18 -32.65
CA GLU A 114 69.91 11.38 -31.52
C GLU A 114 68.50 11.71 -32.00
N GLU A 115 68.35 12.63 -32.98
CA GLU A 115 67.08 12.97 -33.61
C GLU A 115 66.41 11.76 -34.30
N TYR A 116 67.18 10.96 -35.06
CA TYR A 116 66.68 9.70 -35.64
C TYR A 116 66.24 8.70 -34.55
N THR A 117 67.00 8.58 -33.46
CA THR A 117 66.66 7.67 -32.35
C THR A 117 65.37 8.09 -31.66
N THR A 118 65.17 9.40 -31.44
CA THR A 118 63.92 9.96 -30.91
C THR A 118 62.74 9.71 -31.85
N ALA A 119 62.90 9.94 -33.16
CA ALA A 119 61.85 9.67 -34.14
C ALA A 119 61.52 8.17 -34.26
N GLN A 120 62.51 7.28 -34.10
CA GLN A 120 62.28 5.84 -34.06
C GLN A 120 61.52 5.42 -32.78
N ALA A 121 61.76 6.06 -31.64
CA ALA A 121 61.03 5.84 -30.39
C ALA A 121 59.57 6.34 -30.46
N ASP A 122 59.32 7.46 -31.14
CA ASP A 122 57.95 7.94 -31.39
C ASP A 122 57.18 6.96 -32.29
N VAL A 123 57.79 6.42 -33.36
CA VAL A 123 57.15 5.38 -34.19
C VAL A 123 56.75 4.15 -33.38
N VAL A 124 57.56 3.71 -32.41
CA VAL A 124 57.19 2.61 -31.49
C VAL A 124 56.00 3.01 -30.62
N THR A 125 56.03 4.22 -30.05
CA THR A 125 54.95 4.78 -29.23
C THR A 125 53.63 4.86 -30.01
N LYS A 126 53.63 5.42 -31.22
CA LYS A 126 52.46 5.53 -32.10
C LYS A 126 51.95 4.19 -32.62
N THR A 127 52.82 3.18 -32.72
CA THR A 127 52.39 1.80 -33.03
C THR A 127 51.62 1.21 -31.86
N SER A 128 52.01 1.49 -30.61
CA SER A 128 51.27 1.07 -29.41
C SER A 128 49.93 1.82 -29.28
N GLU A 129 49.93 3.15 -29.48
CA GLU A 129 48.69 3.97 -29.46
C GLU A 129 47.66 3.47 -30.49
N LEU A 130 48.10 3.13 -31.72
CA LEU A 130 47.23 2.57 -32.74
C LEU A 130 46.63 1.22 -32.30
N LYS A 131 47.46 0.30 -31.78
CA LYS A 131 46.98 -1.01 -31.29
C LYS A 131 45.92 -0.87 -30.20
N THR A 132 46.14 0.01 -29.23
CA THR A 132 45.14 0.31 -28.18
C THR A 132 43.86 0.91 -28.76
N ALA A 133 43.93 1.73 -29.81
CA ALA A 133 42.75 2.26 -30.49
C ALA A 133 41.99 1.18 -31.30
N GLU A 134 42.68 0.17 -31.83
CA GLU A 134 42.06 -0.98 -32.52
C GLU A 134 41.36 -1.94 -31.54
N GLU A 135 41.97 -2.16 -30.37
CA GLU A 135 41.34 -2.89 -29.26
C GLU A 135 40.10 -2.13 -28.72
N ALA A 136 40.15 -0.80 -28.65
CA ALA A 136 39.01 0.04 -28.28
C ALA A 136 37.87 0.01 -29.31
N VAL A 137 38.18 -0.02 -30.62
CA VAL A 137 37.18 -0.21 -31.68
C VAL A 137 36.51 -1.58 -31.53
N THR A 138 37.30 -2.64 -31.36
CA THR A 138 36.80 -4.02 -31.18
C THR A 138 35.87 -4.12 -29.96
N THR A 139 36.27 -3.50 -28.84
CA THR A 139 35.44 -3.43 -27.62
C THR A 139 34.12 -2.72 -27.88
N ALA A 140 34.14 -1.56 -28.54
CA ALA A 140 32.94 -0.80 -28.84
C ALA A 140 32.03 -1.44 -29.91
N GLN A 141 32.55 -2.32 -30.77
CA GLN A 141 31.73 -3.16 -31.65
C GLN A 141 30.95 -4.19 -30.82
N ASN A 142 31.62 -4.88 -29.89
CA ASN A 142 30.98 -5.84 -28.99
C ASN A 142 29.93 -5.17 -28.07
N GLU A 143 30.18 -3.92 -27.63
CA GLU A 143 29.17 -3.11 -26.91
C GLU A 143 27.90 -2.88 -27.77
N VAL A 144 28.06 -2.59 -29.06
CA VAL A 144 26.92 -2.40 -29.98
C VAL A 144 26.17 -3.72 -30.20
N GLU A 145 26.86 -4.82 -30.51
CA GLU A 145 26.21 -6.12 -30.72
C GLU A 145 25.45 -6.58 -29.46
N THR A 146 26.02 -6.38 -28.27
CA THR A 146 25.37 -6.66 -26.98
C THR A 146 24.12 -5.80 -26.77
N ALA A 147 24.18 -4.52 -27.11
CA ALA A 147 23.06 -3.60 -26.96
C ALA A 147 21.96 -3.80 -28.01
N GLU A 148 22.28 -4.25 -29.23
CA GLU A 148 21.29 -4.65 -30.24
C GLU A 148 20.58 -5.95 -29.84
N ALA A 149 21.32 -6.95 -29.35
CA ALA A 149 20.74 -8.17 -28.80
C ALA A 149 19.84 -7.93 -27.57
N GLY A 150 20.07 -6.82 -26.84
CA GLY A 150 19.23 -6.40 -25.71
C GLY A 150 17.87 -5.78 -26.07
N ILE A 151 17.61 -5.48 -27.35
CA ILE A 151 16.34 -4.85 -27.77
C ILE A 151 15.17 -5.84 -27.70
N GLN A 152 15.28 -7.00 -28.35
CA GLN A 152 14.17 -7.97 -28.41
C GLN A 152 13.69 -8.44 -27.02
N PRO A 153 14.57 -8.81 -26.06
CA PRO A 153 14.12 -9.16 -24.70
C PRO A 153 13.44 -8.00 -23.96
N ALA A 154 13.76 -6.76 -24.29
CA ALA A 154 13.13 -5.57 -23.72
C ALA A 154 11.73 -5.32 -24.31
N GLU A 155 11.55 -5.55 -25.62
CA GLU A 155 10.24 -5.53 -26.29
C GLU A 155 9.33 -6.65 -25.77
N GLU A 156 9.85 -7.87 -25.62
CA GLU A 156 9.14 -9.01 -25.03
C GLU A 156 8.72 -8.75 -23.57
N ALA A 157 9.58 -8.13 -22.77
CA ALA A 157 9.26 -7.73 -21.40
C ALA A 157 8.18 -6.64 -21.32
N ASP A 158 8.18 -5.68 -22.25
CA ASP A 158 7.17 -4.63 -22.31
C ASP A 158 5.80 -5.14 -22.77
N VAL A 159 5.75 -6.19 -23.60
CA VAL A 159 4.51 -6.94 -23.93
C VAL A 159 3.99 -7.68 -22.70
N GLN A 160 4.82 -8.48 -22.03
CA GLN A 160 4.42 -9.22 -20.81
C GLN A 160 3.93 -8.28 -19.70
N ARG A 161 4.56 -7.10 -19.57
CA ARG A 161 4.12 -6.03 -18.69
C ARG A 161 2.71 -5.55 -19.02
N GLN A 162 2.38 -5.34 -20.30
CA GLN A 162 1.05 -4.90 -20.70
C GLN A 162 0.00 -6.00 -20.46
N GLU A 163 0.30 -7.25 -20.80
CA GLU A 163 -0.60 -8.39 -20.51
C GLU A 163 -0.91 -8.52 -19.01
N ALA A 164 0.09 -8.31 -18.14
CA ALA A 164 -0.09 -8.32 -16.69
C ALA A 164 -0.98 -7.15 -16.19
N ILE A 165 -0.88 -5.97 -16.80
CA ILE A 165 -1.74 -4.80 -16.50
C ILE A 165 -3.18 -5.08 -16.93
N ASP A 166 -3.39 -5.61 -18.13
CA ASP A 166 -4.73 -5.88 -18.68
C ASP A 166 -5.44 -6.99 -17.87
N GLN A 167 -4.70 -8.02 -17.45
CA GLN A 167 -5.21 -9.06 -16.53
C GLN A 167 -5.57 -8.48 -15.16
N ALA A 168 -4.71 -7.66 -14.56
CA ALA A 168 -4.98 -7.07 -13.25
C ALA A 168 -6.14 -6.07 -13.29
N GLN A 169 -6.29 -5.29 -14.36
CA GLN A 169 -7.44 -4.42 -14.58
C GLN A 169 -8.74 -5.22 -14.70
N THR A 170 -8.71 -6.33 -15.44
CA THR A 170 -9.86 -7.25 -15.55
C THR A 170 -10.25 -7.85 -14.19
N ALA A 171 -9.27 -8.20 -13.36
CA ALA A 171 -9.51 -8.68 -11.99
C ALA A 171 -10.12 -7.59 -11.09
N VAL A 172 -9.64 -6.34 -11.16
CA VAL A 172 -10.19 -5.19 -10.45
C VAL A 172 -11.65 -4.95 -10.82
N ASP A 173 -11.98 -4.94 -12.10
CA ASP A 173 -13.35 -4.63 -12.54
C ASP A 173 -14.32 -5.80 -12.28
N THR A 174 -13.84 -7.05 -12.29
CA THR A 174 -14.60 -8.21 -11.78
C THR A 174 -14.90 -8.05 -10.29
N ALA A 175 -13.88 -7.75 -9.47
CA ALA A 175 -14.05 -7.62 -8.02
C ALA A 175 -14.97 -6.44 -7.62
N LYS A 176 -15.06 -5.38 -8.44
CA LYS A 176 -16.07 -4.31 -8.24
C LYS A 176 -17.50 -4.81 -8.44
N LEU A 177 -17.73 -5.68 -9.43
CA LEU A 177 -19.05 -6.30 -9.66
C LEU A 177 -19.41 -7.24 -8.50
N ASP A 178 -18.46 -8.04 -8.01
CA ASP A 178 -18.65 -8.91 -6.85
C ASP A 178 -19.00 -8.11 -5.58
N VAL A 179 -18.34 -6.96 -5.35
CA VAL A 179 -18.69 -6.05 -4.25
C VAL A 179 -20.10 -5.47 -4.43
N ALA A 180 -20.46 -5.00 -5.63
CA ALA A 180 -21.79 -4.44 -5.90
C ALA A 180 -22.92 -5.48 -5.70
N GLN A 181 -22.71 -6.73 -6.12
CA GLN A 181 -23.64 -7.83 -5.86
C GLN A 181 -23.75 -8.12 -4.36
N ALA A 182 -22.63 -8.22 -3.65
CA ALA A 182 -22.64 -8.48 -2.22
C ALA A 182 -23.29 -7.34 -1.40
N GLU A 183 -23.25 -6.09 -1.86
CA GLU A 183 -24.01 -4.98 -1.26
C GLU A 183 -25.52 -5.12 -1.48
N ALA A 184 -25.96 -5.57 -2.66
CA ALA A 184 -27.37 -5.87 -2.94
C ALA A 184 -27.88 -7.08 -2.14
N ASP A 185 -27.06 -8.13 -1.98
CA ASP A 185 -27.37 -9.31 -1.16
C ASP A 185 -27.49 -8.93 0.33
N VAL A 186 -26.56 -8.10 0.83
CA VAL A 186 -26.63 -7.53 2.18
C VAL A 186 -27.91 -6.72 2.38
N LYS A 187 -28.32 -5.87 1.42
CA LYS A 187 -29.58 -5.14 1.54
C LYS A 187 -30.76 -6.11 1.63
N THR A 188 -30.85 -7.05 0.70
CA THR A 188 -31.95 -8.03 0.59
C THR A 188 -32.09 -8.88 1.85
N ALA A 189 -30.97 -9.32 2.44
CA ALA A 189 -30.98 -10.11 3.68
C ALA A 189 -31.40 -9.28 4.91
N ASN A 190 -31.05 -7.99 4.98
CA ASN A 190 -31.51 -7.10 6.05
C ASN A 190 -32.99 -6.72 5.90
N ASP A 191 -33.47 -6.49 4.68
CA ASP A 191 -34.91 -6.26 4.42
C ASP A 191 -35.73 -7.48 4.88
N ALA A 192 -35.27 -8.70 4.58
CA ALA A 192 -35.90 -9.95 5.00
C ALA A 192 -35.86 -10.17 6.53
N LEU A 193 -34.77 -9.77 7.20
CA LEU A 193 -34.69 -9.78 8.66
C LEU A 193 -35.71 -8.83 9.30
N ALA A 194 -35.80 -7.59 8.83
CA ALA A 194 -36.75 -6.61 9.36
C ALA A 194 -38.22 -7.05 9.20
N LEU A 195 -38.56 -7.74 8.10
CA LEU A 195 -39.87 -8.37 7.92
C LEU A 195 -40.11 -9.49 8.93
N ALA A 196 -39.14 -10.37 9.16
CA ALA A 196 -39.26 -11.47 10.13
C ALA A 196 -39.32 -10.98 11.60
N GLU A 197 -38.61 -9.91 11.95
CA GLU A 197 -38.72 -9.26 13.26
C GLU A 197 -40.10 -8.61 13.46
N ASN A 198 -40.71 -8.08 12.39
CA ASN A 198 -42.09 -7.59 12.42
C ASN A 198 -43.11 -8.73 12.59
N GLU A 199 -42.92 -9.88 11.93
CA GLU A 199 -43.74 -11.08 12.19
C GLU A 199 -43.68 -11.52 13.66
N VAL A 200 -42.50 -11.48 14.30
CA VAL A 200 -42.34 -11.82 15.73
C VAL A 200 -43.16 -10.87 16.62
N ASN A 201 -43.11 -9.56 16.35
CA ASN A 201 -43.86 -8.57 17.12
C ASN A 201 -45.38 -8.74 16.97
N GLN A 202 -45.85 -9.08 15.76
CA GLN A 202 -47.28 -9.35 15.50
C GLN A 202 -47.74 -10.64 16.18
N ALA A 203 -46.95 -11.72 16.09
CA ALA A 203 -47.27 -12.98 16.76
C ALA A 203 -47.21 -12.87 18.30
N GLN A 204 -46.35 -12.00 18.86
CA GLN A 204 -46.37 -11.69 20.28
C GLN A 204 -47.67 -10.98 20.68
N ALA A 205 -48.14 -10.00 19.89
CA ALA A 205 -49.41 -9.34 20.15
C ALA A 205 -50.62 -10.28 20.03
N GLU A 206 -50.57 -11.29 19.15
CA GLU A 206 -51.57 -12.39 19.13
C GLU A 206 -51.54 -13.21 20.42
N VAL A 207 -50.36 -13.56 20.94
CA VAL A 207 -50.19 -14.26 22.23
C VAL A 207 -50.71 -13.42 23.38
N ASP A 208 -50.32 -12.15 23.48
CA ASP A 208 -50.71 -11.24 24.57
C ASP A 208 -52.24 -11.07 24.61
N LYS A 209 -52.88 -10.95 23.43
CA LYS A 209 -54.35 -10.91 23.32
C LYS A 209 -54.98 -12.22 23.76
N ALA A 210 -54.53 -13.36 23.24
CA ALA A 210 -55.11 -14.67 23.58
C ALA A 210 -54.92 -15.02 25.07
N GLN A 211 -53.79 -14.59 25.67
CA GLN A 211 -53.52 -14.72 27.09
C GLN A 211 -54.50 -13.87 27.92
N ALA A 212 -54.76 -12.63 27.53
CA ALA A 212 -55.75 -11.77 28.19
C ALA A 212 -57.17 -12.36 28.16
N GLU A 213 -57.61 -12.95 27.03
CA GLU A 213 -58.90 -13.65 26.94
C GLU A 213 -58.95 -14.84 27.93
N VAL A 214 -57.87 -15.65 28.00
CA VAL A 214 -57.76 -16.78 28.95
C VAL A 214 -57.74 -16.33 30.41
N ASP A 215 -57.01 -15.27 30.75
CA ASP A 215 -56.91 -14.76 32.13
C ASP A 215 -58.17 -14.00 32.58
N SER A 216 -59.03 -13.60 31.64
CA SER A 216 -60.36 -13.04 31.93
C SER A 216 -61.39 -14.09 32.39
N LEU A 217 -61.07 -15.39 32.27
CA LEU A 217 -61.93 -16.51 32.65
C LEU A 217 -61.98 -16.68 34.18
N PHE A 218 -62.85 -15.93 34.85
CA PHE A 218 -63.01 -16.07 36.29
C PHE A 218 -63.59 -17.42 36.72
N SER A 219 -63.10 -17.92 37.85
CA SER A 219 -63.54 -19.16 38.49
C SER A 219 -63.34 -19.01 40.00
N VAL A 220 -64.42 -19.14 40.78
CA VAL A 220 -64.35 -19.16 42.25
C VAL A 220 -63.68 -20.46 42.66
N LYS A 221 -62.49 -20.40 43.29
CA LYS A 221 -61.78 -21.62 43.68
C LYS A 221 -62.37 -22.21 44.96
N LEU A 222 -62.91 -23.41 44.83
CA LEU A 222 -63.50 -24.21 45.90
C LEU A 222 -62.59 -25.41 46.20
N SER A 223 -62.79 -26.01 47.38
CA SER A 223 -62.14 -27.27 47.75
C SER A 223 -63.18 -28.39 47.85
N ASP A 224 -62.74 -29.64 47.67
CA ASP A 224 -63.58 -30.83 47.92
C ASP A 224 -64.22 -30.76 49.32
N THR A 225 -63.45 -30.28 50.31
CA THR A 225 -63.89 -30.04 51.69
C THR A 225 -65.04 -29.04 51.76
N TYR A 226 -64.90 -27.86 51.15
CA TYR A 226 -65.97 -26.87 51.07
C TYR A 226 -67.22 -27.47 50.39
N GLY A 227 -67.02 -28.17 49.27
CA GLY A 227 -68.12 -28.71 48.49
C GLY A 227 -68.90 -29.82 49.20
N GLN A 228 -68.21 -30.69 49.93
CA GLN A 228 -68.84 -31.70 50.77
C GLN A 228 -69.58 -31.06 51.96
N LEU A 229 -68.94 -30.13 52.67
CA LEU A 229 -69.56 -29.41 53.79
C LEU A 229 -70.80 -28.62 53.37
N LEU A 230 -70.81 -27.97 52.20
CA LEU A 230 -71.98 -27.25 51.68
C LEU A 230 -73.15 -28.20 51.35
N LYS A 231 -72.87 -29.39 50.79
CA LYS A 231 -73.87 -30.43 50.54
C LYS A 231 -74.45 -30.98 51.84
N ASP A 232 -73.60 -31.35 52.80
CA ASP A 232 -74.01 -31.94 54.07
C ASP A 232 -74.76 -30.93 54.94
N PHE A 233 -74.35 -29.66 54.93
CA PHE A 233 -75.06 -28.56 55.60
C PHE A 233 -76.50 -28.43 55.09
N TYR A 234 -76.69 -28.43 53.78
CA TYR A 234 -78.02 -28.36 53.17
C TYR A 234 -78.83 -29.64 53.42
N GLY A 235 -78.20 -30.81 53.39
CA GLY A 235 -78.82 -32.09 53.78
C GLY A 235 -79.37 -32.06 55.21
N ALA A 236 -78.52 -31.76 56.19
CA ALA A 236 -78.91 -31.66 57.60
C ALA A 236 -80.01 -30.61 57.83
N ALA A 237 -79.98 -29.49 57.10
CA ALA A 237 -81.04 -28.48 57.16
C ALA A 237 -82.39 -28.99 56.62
N ARG A 238 -82.41 -29.81 55.56
CA ARG A 238 -83.63 -30.43 55.02
C ARG A 238 -84.20 -31.52 55.93
N GLU A 239 -83.34 -32.27 56.59
CA GLU A 239 -83.74 -33.29 57.58
C GLU A 239 -84.22 -32.71 58.92
N GLY A 240 -84.04 -31.39 59.14
CA GLY A 240 -84.31 -30.75 60.42
C GLY A 240 -83.29 -31.07 61.51
N ASN A 241 -82.13 -31.62 61.14
CA ASN A 241 -81.06 -32.00 62.06
C ASN A 241 -80.22 -30.77 62.46
N THR A 242 -80.81 -29.90 63.28
CA THR A 242 -80.21 -28.63 63.73
C THR A 242 -78.83 -28.82 64.35
N ALA A 243 -78.62 -29.87 65.16
CA ALA A 243 -77.35 -30.09 65.85
C ALA A 243 -76.19 -30.40 64.88
N GLU A 244 -76.43 -31.21 63.85
CA GLU A 244 -75.42 -31.52 62.84
C GLU A 244 -75.23 -30.35 61.86
N ARG A 245 -76.32 -29.66 61.48
CA ARG A 245 -76.26 -28.42 60.70
C ARG A 245 -75.36 -27.37 61.36
N ASP A 246 -75.48 -27.18 62.68
CA ASP A 246 -74.73 -26.19 63.43
C ASP A 246 -73.25 -26.61 63.67
N ARG A 247 -72.97 -27.92 63.69
CA ARG A 247 -71.60 -28.45 63.60
C ARG A 247 -70.97 -28.09 62.25
N ILE A 248 -71.62 -28.50 61.16
CA ILE A 248 -71.12 -28.32 59.79
C ILE A 248 -70.96 -26.84 59.45
N TRP A 249 -71.85 -25.96 59.93
CA TRP A 249 -71.72 -24.50 59.80
C TRP A 249 -70.33 -24.02 60.22
N THR A 250 -69.84 -24.45 61.38
CA THR A 250 -68.57 -23.99 61.95
C THR A 250 -67.38 -24.42 61.09
N GLU A 251 -67.45 -25.62 60.51
CA GLU A 251 -66.43 -26.16 59.60
C GLU A 251 -66.48 -25.47 58.23
N LEU A 252 -67.69 -25.26 57.69
CA LEU A 252 -67.93 -24.60 56.39
C LEU A 252 -67.55 -23.12 56.42
N GLU A 253 -67.88 -22.39 57.48
CA GLU A 253 -67.50 -20.98 57.67
C GLU A 253 -65.98 -20.81 57.78
N ALA A 254 -65.30 -21.73 58.47
CA ALA A 254 -63.84 -21.73 58.58
C ALA A 254 -63.16 -21.97 57.23
N GLU A 255 -63.62 -22.94 56.46
CA GLU A 255 -63.07 -23.23 55.12
C GLU A 255 -63.39 -22.12 54.11
N SER A 256 -64.60 -21.54 54.17
CA SER A 256 -64.99 -20.38 53.36
C SER A 256 -64.05 -19.19 53.59
N LYS A 257 -63.76 -18.87 54.85
CA LYS A 257 -62.82 -17.82 55.24
C LYS A 257 -61.38 -18.14 54.82
N ARG A 258 -60.98 -19.42 54.83
CA ARG A 258 -59.65 -19.85 54.35
C ARG A 258 -59.51 -19.61 52.84
N LEU A 259 -60.48 -20.05 52.04
CA LEU A 259 -60.51 -19.86 50.59
C LEU A 259 -60.58 -18.37 50.19
N LEU A 260 -61.36 -17.57 50.93
CA LEU A 260 -61.45 -16.12 50.71
C LEU A 260 -60.14 -15.39 51.06
N ALA A 261 -59.44 -15.83 52.11
CA ALA A 261 -58.11 -15.31 52.45
C ALA A 261 -57.05 -15.72 51.41
N GLU A 262 -57.13 -16.94 50.87
CA GLU A 262 -56.27 -17.43 49.78
C GLU A 262 -56.50 -16.62 48.49
N SER A 263 -57.76 -16.40 48.09
CA SER A 263 -58.09 -15.56 46.94
C SER A 263 -57.58 -14.11 47.07
N ARG A 264 -57.60 -13.55 48.29
CA ARG A 264 -57.02 -12.23 48.60
C ARG A 264 -55.49 -12.25 48.57
N ALA A 265 -54.84 -13.29 49.09
CA ALA A 265 -53.38 -13.43 49.06
C ALA A 265 -52.82 -13.60 47.64
N ASN A 266 -53.62 -14.18 46.73
CA ASN A 266 -53.30 -14.36 45.31
C ASN A 266 -53.69 -13.14 44.43
N ASN A 267 -54.20 -12.04 45.03
CA ASN A 267 -54.70 -10.85 44.33
C ASN A 267 -55.75 -11.15 43.23
N THR A 268 -56.56 -12.20 43.37
CA THR A 268 -57.40 -12.74 42.28
C THR A 268 -58.27 -11.69 41.59
N MET A 269 -58.86 -10.75 42.34
CA MET A 269 -59.73 -9.70 41.80
C MET A 269 -58.98 -8.59 41.08
N ASP A 270 -57.76 -8.23 41.52
CA ASP A 270 -56.94 -7.23 40.83
C ASP A 270 -56.34 -7.81 39.54
N ASN A 271 -55.84 -9.05 39.58
CA ASN A 271 -55.36 -9.74 38.37
C ASN A 271 -56.49 -9.92 37.34
N LEU A 272 -57.68 -10.34 37.78
CA LEU A 272 -58.87 -10.46 36.93
C LEU A 272 -59.27 -9.11 36.34
N LYS A 273 -59.19 -8.02 37.12
CA LYS A 273 -59.45 -6.67 36.63
C LYS A 273 -58.46 -6.26 35.54
N GLU A 274 -57.18 -6.56 35.69
CA GLU A 274 -56.18 -6.28 34.65
C GLU A 274 -56.46 -7.07 33.37
N ALA A 275 -56.74 -8.38 33.47
CA ALA A 275 -57.11 -9.22 32.33
C ALA A 275 -58.41 -8.76 31.63
N LEU A 276 -59.47 -8.50 32.40
CA LEU A 276 -60.74 -7.97 31.87
C LEU A 276 -60.55 -6.63 31.14
N ASN A 277 -59.63 -5.77 31.61
CA ASN A 277 -59.31 -4.50 30.95
C ASN A 277 -58.35 -4.65 29.76
N ALA A 278 -57.60 -5.74 29.63
CA ALA A 278 -56.76 -6.00 28.47
C ALA A 278 -57.59 -6.45 27.25
N VAL A 279 -58.63 -7.26 27.48
CA VAL A 279 -59.61 -7.72 26.47
C VAL A 279 -60.37 -6.53 25.84
N GLU A 280 -60.33 -6.40 24.52
CA GLU A 280 -60.82 -5.22 23.80
C GLU A 280 -62.34 -5.03 23.89
N SER A 281 -63.12 -6.11 23.77
CA SER A 281 -64.60 -6.09 23.82
C SER A 281 -65.17 -5.61 25.15
N ASN A 282 -64.37 -5.72 26.23
CA ASN A 282 -64.73 -5.29 27.57
C ASN A 282 -64.50 -3.79 27.81
N LYS A 283 -63.64 -3.13 27.02
CA LYS A 283 -63.25 -1.70 27.20
C LYS A 283 -64.38 -0.72 26.84
N ARG A 284 -65.43 -1.18 26.17
CA ARG A 284 -66.58 -0.35 25.81
C ARG A 284 -67.25 0.21 27.07
N VAL A 285 -67.61 1.49 27.03
CA VAL A 285 -68.40 2.14 28.10
C VAL A 285 -69.88 1.78 27.91
N ILE A 286 -70.50 1.24 28.96
CA ILE A 286 -71.90 0.77 28.97
C ILE A 286 -72.80 1.56 29.94
N ILE A 287 -72.21 2.33 30.86
CA ILE A 287 -72.92 3.34 31.67
C ILE A 287 -72.10 4.63 31.62
N LYS A 288 -72.76 5.77 31.38
CA LYS A 288 -72.09 7.07 31.26
C LYS A 288 -72.07 7.82 32.59
N GLN A 289 -71.04 8.63 32.81
CA GLN A 289 -70.98 9.54 33.96
C GLN A 289 -72.23 10.46 33.99
N GLY A 290 -72.92 10.49 35.14
CA GLY A 290 -74.17 11.21 35.33
C GLY A 290 -75.41 10.54 34.74
N GLY A 291 -75.29 9.31 34.22
CA GLY A 291 -76.39 8.50 33.70
C GLY A 291 -77.29 7.89 34.78
N ASN A 292 -78.32 7.16 34.34
CA ASN A 292 -79.30 6.48 35.20
C ASN A 292 -78.83 5.11 35.74
N GLY A 293 -77.51 4.89 35.80
CA GLY A 293 -76.90 3.68 36.37
C GLY A 293 -77.20 2.39 35.58
N LEU A 294 -77.46 1.30 36.32
CA LEU A 294 -77.80 -0.01 35.74
C LEU A 294 -79.05 0.01 34.86
N ASN A 295 -79.89 1.04 34.98
CA ASN A 295 -81.09 1.24 34.16
C ASN A 295 -80.76 1.63 32.70
N GLU A 296 -79.51 1.96 32.36
CA GLU A 296 -79.09 2.33 31.00
C GLU A 296 -78.63 1.13 30.15
N LEU A 297 -78.32 -0.01 30.77
CA LEU A 297 -77.84 -1.20 30.06
C LEU A 297 -78.88 -1.75 29.07
N THR A 298 -78.41 -2.15 27.89
CA THR A 298 -79.25 -2.84 26.91
C THR A 298 -79.50 -4.29 27.34
N MET A 299 -80.52 -4.94 26.78
CA MET A 299 -80.71 -6.39 26.96
C MET A 299 -79.49 -7.19 26.46
N ALA A 300 -78.76 -6.70 25.45
CA ALA A 300 -77.55 -7.37 24.96
C ALA A 300 -76.40 -7.32 25.99
N ASP A 301 -76.23 -6.19 26.71
CA ASP A 301 -75.24 -6.09 27.79
C ASP A 301 -75.60 -7.00 28.98
N TRP A 302 -76.88 -7.08 29.33
CA TRP A 302 -77.37 -8.02 30.36
C TRP A 302 -77.23 -9.49 29.93
N THR A 303 -77.45 -9.81 28.66
CA THR A 303 -77.20 -11.16 28.11
C THR A 303 -75.72 -11.52 28.18
N GLU A 304 -74.80 -10.61 27.84
CA GLU A 304 -73.35 -10.86 27.95
C GLU A 304 -72.89 -11.05 29.40
N LEU A 305 -73.42 -10.25 30.34
CA LEU A 305 -73.19 -10.44 31.78
C LEU A 305 -73.75 -11.78 32.26
N THR A 306 -74.91 -12.19 31.76
CA THR A 306 -75.54 -13.48 32.09
C THR A 306 -74.76 -14.66 31.50
N GLN A 307 -74.22 -14.55 30.27
CA GLN A 307 -73.33 -15.56 29.67
C GLN A 307 -72.02 -15.69 30.46
N TYR A 308 -71.40 -14.57 30.85
CA TYR A 308 -70.21 -14.58 31.71
C TYR A 308 -70.49 -15.21 33.08
N ALA A 309 -71.64 -14.91 33.69
CA ALA A 309 -72.10 -15.56 34.91
C ALA A 309 -72.40 -17.05 34.73
N GLN A 310 -73.03 -17.46 33.62
CA GLN A 310 -73.36 -18.84 33.32
C GLN A 310 -72.09 -19.71 33.28
N MET A 311 -70.98 -19.19 32.73
CA MET A 311 -69.67 -19.83 32.79
C MET A 311 -69.22 -20.04 34.26
N ILE A 312 -69.23 -18.98 35.08
CA ILE A 312 -68.80 -19.03 36.48
C ILE A 312 -69.66 -20.00 37.31
N VAL A 313 -70.98 -19.98 37.12
CA VAL A 313 -71.93 -20.87 37.81
C VAL A 313 -71.73 -22.33 37.39
N ASN A 314 -71.53 -22.60 36.10
CA ASN A 314 -71.29 -23.97 35.64
C ASN A 314 -69.93 -24.49 36.13
N ASP A 315 -68.87 -23.69 36.11
CA ASP A 315 -67.56 -24.03 36.70
C ASP A 315 -67.64 -24.30 38.21
N ILE A 316 -68.39 -23.50 38.97
CA ILE A 316 -68.71 -23.77 40.39
C ILE A 316 -69.39 -25.14 40.53
N ARG A 317 -70.36 -25.46 39.67
CA ARG A 317 -71.08 -26.74 39.73
C ARG A 317 -70.22 -27.92 39.29
N ASP A 318 -69.31 -27.75 38.33
CA ASP A 318 -68.32 -28.77 37.97
C ASP A 318 -67.33 -29.04 39.10
N GLN A 319 -66.76 -28.00 39.74
CA GLN A 319 -65.92 -28.15 40.94
C GLN A 319 -66.66 -28.87 42.09
N LEU A 320 -67.98 -28.65 42.21
CA LEU A 320 -68.81 -29.28 43.21
C LEU A 320 -69.33 -30.67 42.81
N GLY A 321 -69.07 -31.17 41.60
CA GLY A 321 -69.66 -32.42 41.10
C GLY A 321 -71.19 -32.39 41.13
N VAL A 322 -71.76 -31.34 40.53
CA VAL A 322 -73.20 -31.12 40.35
C VAL A 322 -73.51 -31.10 38.85
N ASP A 323 -74.27 -32.12 38.42
CA ASP A 323 -74.62 -32.33 37.00
C ASP A 323 -75.59 -31.26 36.47
N THR A 324 -76.46 -30.70 37.34
CA THR A 324 -77.47 -29.69 36.93
C THR A 324 -76.81 -28.41 36.44
N LYS A 325 -76.74 -28.18 35.13
CA LYS A 325 -76.18 -26.95 34.54
C LYS A 325 -77.20 -25.82 34.46
N VAL A 326 -76.70 -24.59 34.36
CA VAL A 326 -77.50 -23.41 33.96
C VAL A 326 -77.36 -23.12 32.47
N LEU A 327 -78.48 -22.82 31.83
CA LEU A 327 -78.59 -22.29 30.46
C LEU A 327 -79.08 -20.82 30.49
N VAL A 328 -78.94 -20.12 29.37
CA VAL A 328 -79.46 -18.76 29.18
C VAL A 328 -80.46 -18.79 28.02
N SER A 329 -81.54 -18.00 28.12
CA SER A 329 -82.61 -17.95 27.12
C SER A 329 -83.30 -16.60 27.16
N GLN A 330 -83.91 -16.20 26.04
CA GLN A 330 -84.69 -14.97 25.96
C GLN A 330 -85.82 -14.96 26.99
N GLY A 331 -86.56 -16.07 27.12
CA GLY A 331 -87.62 -16.23 28.13
C GLY A 331 -87.14 -16.11 29.58
N MET A 332 -85.89 -16.47 29.88
CA MET A 332 -85.30 -16.27 31.21
C MET A 332 -84.82 -14.83 31.42
N MET A 333 -84.27 -14.19 30.38
CA MET A 333 -83.86 -12.78 30.44
C MET A 333 -85.06 -11.84 30.61
N ASP A 334 -86.17 -12.10 29.91
CA ASP A 334 -87.40 -11.31 30.05
C ASP A 334 -88.05 -11.50 31.43
N LEU A 335 -87.94 -12.70 32.01
CA LEU A 335 -88.35 -12.99 33.39
C LEU A 335 -87.49 -12.22 34.40
N ALA A 336 -86.16 -12.29 34.29
CA ALA A 336 -85.24 -11.59 35.19
C ALA A 336 -85.42 -10.06 35.09
N LYS A 337 -85.66 -9.55 33.88
CA LYS A 337 -86.07 -8.16 33.67
C LYS A 337 -87.39 -7.84 34.38
N MET A 338 -88.42 -8.68 34.26
CA MET A 338 -89.72 -8.44 34.92
C MET A 338 -89.58 -8.39 36.46
N VAL A 339 -88.70 -9.20 37.06
CA VAL A 339 -88.37 -9.07 38.49
C VAL A 339 -87.72 -7.70 38.75
N SER A 340 -86.67 -7.35 38.02
CA SER A 340 -85.95 -6.08 38.22
C SER A 340 -86.82 -4.83 38.03
N ASP A 341 -87.69 -4.82 37.01
CA ASP A 341 -88.71 -3.78 36.80
C ASP A 341 -89.66 -3.68 38.01
N GLY A 342 -89.95 -4.81 38.66
CA GLY A 342 -90.73 -4.91 39.89
C GLY A 342 -90.02 -4.38 41.15
N TYR A 343 -88.69 -4.35 41.18
CA TYR A 343 -87.87 -3.63 42.18
C TYR A 343 -87.85 -2.13 41.89
N LEU A 344 -87.50 -1.76 40.65
CA LEU A 344 -87.36 -0.38 40.18
C LEU A 344 -88.66 0.43 40.35
N SER A 345 -89.80 -0.12 39.89
CA SER A 345 -91.13 0.50 40.01
C SER A 345 -91.62 0.70 41.45
N ARG A 346 -90.97 0.05 42.42
CA ARG A 346 -91.26 0.16 43.86
C ARG A 346 -90.18 0.91 44.64
N ASN A 347 -89.13 1.39 43.95
CA ASN A 347 -87.94 2.02 44.55
C ASN A 347 -87.31 1.17 45.67
N HIS A 348 -87.36 -0.16 45.50
CA HIS A 348 -86.96 -1.13 46.51
C HIS A 348 -85.51 -1.59 46.24
N PRO A 349 -84.53 -1.32 47.11
CA PRO A 349 -83.17 -1.86 46.96
C PRO A 349 -83.08 -3.29 47.53
N ILE A 350 -82.35 -4.19 46.88
CA ILE A 350 -82.11 -5.56 47.38
C ILE A 350 -81.45 -5.59 48.78
N GLY A 351 -80.75 -4.52 49.17
CA GLY A 351 -80.21 -4.33 50.53
C GLY A 351 -81.27 -4.25 51.64
N MET A 352 -82.55 -4.10 51.31
CA MET A 352 -83.68 -4.24 52.25
C MET A 352 -84.28 -5.66 52.26
N GLY A 353 -83.62 -6.62 51.60
CA GLY A 353 -84.09 -7.99 51.39
C GLY A 353 -84.94 -8.14 50.12
N HIS A 354 -85.28 -9.38 49.79
CA HIS A 354 -85.98 -9.74 48.55
C HIS A 354 -87.35 -9.05 48.40
N ASN A 355 -87.61 -8.47 47.23
CA ASN A 355 -88.93 -7.98 46.84
C ASN A 355 -89.83 -9.16 46.43
N ARG A 356 -90.34 -9.85 47.45
CA ARG A 356 -91.18 -11.04 47.29
C ARG A 356 -92.47 -10.79 46.49
N GLN A 357 -92.85 -9.54 46.21
CA GLN A 357 -93.97 -9.25 45.31
C GLN A 357 -93.53 -9.35 43.84
N ALA A 358 -92.42 -8.70 43.45
CA ALA A 358 -91.88 -8.79 42.10
C ALA A 358 -91.60 -10.24 41.66
N VAL A 359 -90.91 -11.02 42.51
CA VAL A 359 -90.61 -12.44 42.24
C VAL A 359 -91.88 -13.28 42.05
N ARG A 360 -92.96 -12.99 42.81
CA ARG A 360 -94.26 -13.68 42.62
C ARG A 360 -94.98 -13.24 41.35
N GLU A 361 -94.88 -11.98 40.97
CA GLU A 361 -95.53 -11.45 39.75
C GLU A 361 -94.87 -12.05 38.50
N ALA A 362 -93.53 -12.05 38.43
CA ALA A 362 -92.79 -12.72 37.36
C ALA A 362 -93.00 -14.24 37.36
N GLY A 363 -92.88 -14.92 38.51
CA GLY A 363 -93.10 -16.36 38.62
C GLY A 363 -94.51 -16.80 38.19
N ASN A 364 -95.54 -15.99 38.48
CA ASN A 364 -96.90 -16.22 37.97
C ASN A 364 -97.00 -15.97 36.46
N ALA A 365 -96.40 -14.90 35.94
CA ALA A 365 -96.48 -14.53 34.51
C ALA A 365 -95.81 -15.57 33.60
N PHE A 366 -94.66 -16.10 34.01
CA PHE A 366 -93.91 -17.13 33.27
C PHE A 366 -94.27 -18.57 33.69
N ASN A 367 -95.17 -18.76 34.66
CA ASN A 367 -95.53 -20.05 35.26
C ASN A 367 -94.29 -20.84 35.75
N GLN A 368 -93.39 -20.15 36.45
CA GLN A 368 -92.09 -20.65 36.87
C GLN A 368 -91.87 -20.42 38.37
N THR A 369 -91.46 -21.46 39.10
CA THR A 369 -90.93 -21.28 40.46
C THR A 369 -89.49 -20.79 40.38
N LEU A 370 -89.14 -19.80 41.19
CA LEU A 370 -87.86 -19.10 41.14
C LEU A 370 -87.08 -19.21 42.45
N ALA A 371 -85.77 -19.07 42.34
CA ALA A 371 -84.85 -18.82 43.42
C ALA A 371 -83.98 -17.61 43.05
N GLU A 372 -84.25 -16.48 43.68
CA GLU A 372 -83.51 -15.23 43.52
C GLU A 372 -82.31 -15.22 44.48
N ASN A 373 -81.11 -14.97 43.95
CA ASN A 373 -79.99 -14.40 44.70
C ASN A 373 -79.88 -12.91 44.30
N GLY A 374 -79.30 -12.04 45.13
CA GLY A 374 -79.08 -10.65 44.70
C GLY A 374 -78.07 -9.88 45.53
N SER A 375 -77.32 -9.01 44.86
CA SER A 375 -76.23 -8.23 45.42
C SER A 375 -76.60 -6.75 45.56
N PRO A 376 -76.47 -6.18 46.78
CA PRO A 376 -76.69 -4.75 47.02
C PRO A 376 -75.44 -3.94 46.67
N GLU A 377 -75.52 -3.22 45.56
CA GLU A 377 -74.50 -2.26 45.16
C GLU A 377 -74.77 -0.91 45.82
N PHE A 378 -73.90 -0.48 46.74
CA PHE A 378 -74.05 0.79 47.47
C PHE A 378 -73.69 2.03 46.62
N ILE A 379 -73.66 1.88 45.30
CA ILE A 379 -73.40 2.92 44.29
C ILE A 379 -74.53 2.96 43.26
N ARG A 380 -74.65 4.10 42.58
CA ARG A 380 -75.64 4.32 41.51
C ARG A 380 -75.07 4.21 40.09
N PHE A 381 -73.80 3.82 39.95
CA PHE A 381 -73.05 3.79 38.69
C PHE A 381 -73.05 5.11 37.89
N ASP A 382 -73.26 6.25 38.56
CA ASP A 382 -73.32 7.59 37.98
C ASP A 382 -72.01 8.40 38.16
N ALA A 383 -71.12 7.98 39.07
CA ALA A 383 -69.93 8.74 39.47
C ALA A 383 -68.85 8.91 38.37
N ARG A 384 -68.80 8.00 37.38
CA ARG A 384 -67.85 7.97 36.26
C ARG A 384 -68.43 7.19 35.09
N ASP A 385 -67.70 7.13 33.97
CA ASP A 385 -67.95 6.10 32.95
C ASP A 385 -67.59 4.70 33.50
N TYR A 386 -68.48 3.73 33.27
CA TYR A 386 -68.26 2.32 33.62
C TYR A 386 -68.25 1.45 32.36
N THR A 387 -67.31 0.50 32.33
CA THR A 387 -67.05 -0.40 31.22
C THR A 387 -67.67 -1.78 31.43
N MET A 388 -67.72 -2.61 30.38
CA MET A 388 -68.09 -4.02 30.54
C MET A 388 -67.05 -4.78 31.39
N ALA A 389 -65.77 -4.37 31.39
CA ALA A 389 -64.77 -4.88 32.35
C ALA A 389 -65.18 -4.60 33.81
N ASP A 390 -65.70 -3.41 34.11
CA ASP A 390 -66.14 -3.04 35.47
C ASP A 390 -67.31 -3.90 35.96
N LEU A 391 -68.32 -4.15 35.11
CA LEU A 391 -69.48 -4.95 35.53
C LEU A 391 -69.20 -6.45 35.56
N LYS A 392 -68.33 -6.98 34.68
CA LYS A 392 -67.84 -8.37 34.79
C LYS A 392 -67.03 -8.57 36.07
N LEU A 393 -66.25 -7.58 36.51
CA LEU A 393 -65.57 -7.62 37.80
C LEU A 393 -66.56 -7.59 38.98
N GLY A 394 -67.65 -6.80 38.88
CA GLY A 394 -68.75 -6.80 39.85
C GLY A 394 -69.37 -8.20 39.98
N VAL A 395 -69.86 -8.76 38.88
CA VAL A 395 -70.47 -10.11 38.83
C VAL A 395 -69.50 -11.21 39.33
N ALA A 396 -68.19 -11.10 39.04
CA ALA A 396 -67.18 -12.01 39.58
C ALA A 396 -67.01 -11.86 41.11
N THR A 397 -67.03 -10.62 41.62
CA THR A 397 -67.00 -10.32 43.06
C THR A 397 -68.25 -10.85 43.76
N ASP A 398 -69.41 -10.74 43.11
CA ASP A 398 -70.68 -11.27 43.61
C ASP A 398 -70.62 -12.78 43.78
N PHE A 399 -70.16 -13.53 42.77
CA PHE A 399 -70.02 -14.99 42.92
C PHE A 399 -68.95 -15.38 43.95
N LEU A 400 -67.87 -14.62 44.09
CA LEU A 400 -66.88 -14.84 45.15
C LEU A 400 -67.51 -14.66 46.55
N ALA A 401 -68.32 -13.63 46.73
CA ALA A 401 -69.01 -13.34 48.00
C ALA A 401 -70.16 -14.33 48.29
N MET A 402 -71.02 -14.61 47.29
CA MET A 402 -72.14 -15.56 47.41
C MET A 402 -71.68 -16.98 47.75
N MET A 403 -70.44 -17.38 47.40
CA MET A 403 -69.89 -18.68 47.80
C MET A 403 -69.11 -18.60 49.12
N LEU A 404 -68.28 -17.56 49.35
CA LEU A 404 -67.26 -17.57 50.43
C LEU A 404 -67.46 -16.55 51.57
N ASP A 405 -68.46 -15.65 51.51
CA ASP A 405 -68.83 -14.73 52.60
C ASP A 405 -70.32 -14.82 52.99
N ASP A 406 -70.96 -15.95 52.69
CA ASP A 406 -72.42 -16.18 52.86
C ASP A 406 -72.81 -16.75 54.25
N ALA A 407 -71.84 -16.83 55.16
CA ALA A 407 -71.94 -17.40 56.50
C ALA A 407 -72.56 -16.44 57.55
N ARG A 408 -73.59 -15.68 57.18
CA ARG A 408 -74.29 -14.75 58.10
C ARG A 408 -75.63 -15.35 58.50
N GLU A 409 -76.04 -15.23 59.76
CA GLU A 409 -77.24 -15.90 60.32
C GLU A 409 -78.52 -15.74 59.48
N TRP A 410 -78.66 -14.61 58.78
CA TRP A 410 -79.82 -14.26 57.94
C TRP A 410 -79.68 -14.65 56.46
N GLN A 411 -78.48 -15.06 56.02
CA GLN A 411 -78.20 -15.57 54.67
C GLN A 411 -78.07 -17.10 54.69
N ALA A 412 -77.36 -17.63 55.69
CA ALA A 412 -77.21 -19.04 56.02
C ALA A 412 -76.77 -19.94 54.85
N PHE A 413 -75.72 -19.53 54.13
CA PHE A 413 -75.25 -20.17 52.89
C PHE A 413 -76.34 -20.29 51.80
N GLY A 414 -77.43 -19.53 51.91
CA GLY A 414 -78.61 -19.61 51.04
C GLY A 414 -78.34 -19.13 49.61
N HIS A 415 -77.36 -18.25 49.41
CA HIS A 415 -76.90 -17.87 48.07
C HIS A 415 -76.00 -18.95 47.50
N ALA A 416 -75.04 -19.45 48.28
CA ALA A 416 -74.15 -20.55 47.89
C ALA A 416 -74.94 -21.80 47.46
N ILE A 417 -75.92 -22.23 48.27
CA ILE A 417 -76.84 -23.34 48.01
C ILE A 417 -77.62 -23.17 46.70
N THR A 418 -77.98 -21.93 46.33
CA THR A 418 -78.73 -21.61 45.11
C THR A 418 -77.81 -21.61 43.89
N THR A 419 -76.68 -20.90 43.97
CA THR A 419 -75.64 -20.84 42.93
C THR A 419 -75.14 -22.24 42.58
N ALA A 420 -74.82 -23.06 43.60
CA ALA A 420 -74.39 -24.45 43.47
C ALA A 420 -75.48 -25.42 42.97
N GLY A 421 -76.73 -24.98 42.75
CA GLY A 421 -77.80 -25.82 42.23
C GLY A 421 -78.33 -26.88 43.20
N LEU A 422 -77.93 -26.84 44.47
CA LEU A 422 -78.26 -27.88 45.45
C LEU A 422 -79.77 -28.03 45.67
N ARG A 423 -80.55 -26.95 45.45
CA ARG A 423 -82.02 -27.00 45.52
C ARG A 423 -82.66 -27.95 44.49
N ASP A 424 -82.02 -28.18 43.34
CA ASP A 424 -82.50 -29.10 42.30
C ASP A 424 -82.10 -30.56 42.58
N ILE A 425 -80.81 -30.84 42.82
CA ILE A 425 -80.30 -32.22 42.98
C ILE A 425 -80.93 -32.98 44.16
N PHE A 426 -81.46 -32.24 45.14
CA PHE A 426 -82.12 -32.76 46.32
C PHE A 426 -83.66 -32.75 46.22
N ASP A 427 -84.25 -32.21 45.14
CA ASP A 427 -85.69 -32.35 44.88
C ASP A 427 -86.07 -33.83 44.66
N VAL A 428 -87.35 -34.16 44.77
CA VAL A 428 -87.88 -35.48 44.44
C VAL A 428 -88.00 -35.70 42.92
N ASN A 429 -87.91 -34.64 42.11
CA ASN A 429 -87.82 -34.68 40.66
C ASN A 429 -86.77 -33.67 40.15
N PRO A 430 -85.46 -33.95 40.28
CA PRO A 430 -84.41 -33.07 39.75
C PRO A 430 -84.57 -32.90 38.23
N VAL A 431 -84.47 -31.67 37.73
CA VAL A 431 -84.63 -31.38 36.30
C VAL A 431 -83.33 -31.50 35.51
N GLY A 432 -82.16 -31.45 36.16
CA GLY A 432 -80.85 -31.60 35.51
C GLY A 432 -80.43 -30.43 34.60
N VAL A 433 -81.34 -29.48 34.34
CA VAL A 433 -81.08 -28.22 33.66
C VAL A 433 -81.92 -27.13 34.33
N GLN A 434 -81.26 -26.05 34.75
CA GLN A 434 -81.87 -24.80 35.16
C GLN A 434 -81.59 -23.71 34.11
N TYR A 435 -82.31 -22.59 34.20
CA TYR A 435 -82.01 -21.37 33.46
C TYR A 435 -81.62 -20.26 34.44
N LEU A 436 -80.64 -19.46 34.02
CA LEU A 436 -80.11 -18.30 34.72
C LEU A 436 -80.43 -17.04 33.93
N GLY A 437 -80.90 -15.99 34.61
CA GLY A 437 -80.99 -14.63 34.08
C GLY A 437 -80.40 -13.64 35.08
N ILE A 438 -79.49 -12.78 34.64
CA ILE A 438 -79.04 -11.64 35.45
C ILE A 438 -79.64 -10.36 34.89
N TYR A 439 -80.25 -9.57 35.77
CA TYR A 439 -80.73 -8.24 35.44
C TYR A 439 -80.56 -7.32 36.66
N GLY A 440 -80.31 -6.03 36.42
CA GLY A 440 -80.11 -5.04 37.48
C GLY A 440 -81.05 -3.84 37.41
N ASN A 441 -81.00 -3.02 38.46
CA ASN A 441 -81.70 -1.74 38.56
C ASN A 441 -80.88 -0.75 39.40
N THR A 442 -81.09 0.55 39.17
CA THR A 442 -80.62 1.61 40.06
C THR A 442 -81.82 2.35 40.64
N VAL A 443 -81.89 2.40 41.96
CA VAL A 443 -82.94 3.00 42.80
C VAL A 443 -82.33 4.08 43.71
N ASP A 444 -83.13 4.80 44.50
CA ASP A 444 -82.63 5.97 45.26
C ASP A 444 -81.46 5.64 46.20
N LEU A 445 -81.49 4.46 46.82
CA LEU A 445 -80.53 4.04 47.85
C LEU A 445 -79.33 3.21 47.33
N GLY A 446 -79.16 3.11 46.01
CA GLY A 446 -78.09 2.32 45.38
C GLY A 446 -78.60 1.52 44.19
N SER A 447 -77.91 0.43 43.85
CA SER A 447 -78.28 -0.46 42.75
C SER A 447 -78.46 -1.89 43.25
N SER A 448 -79.20 -2.69 42.49
CA SER A 448 -79.37 -4.12 42.73
C SER A 448 -78.90 -4.87 41.49
N ILE A 449 -78.09 -5.92 41.66
CA ILE A 449 -77.85 -6.95 40.64
C ILE A 449 -78.58 -8.20 41.11
N LEU A 450 -79.52 -8.71 40.31
CA LEU A 450 -80.39 -9.84 40.67
C LEU A 450 -80.01 -11.05 39.81
N HIS A 451 -79.77 -12.20 40.45
CA HIS A 451 -79.41 -13.46 39.81
C HIS A 451 -80.59 -14.42 39.98
N GLU A 452 -81.43 -14.51 38.97
CA GLU A 452 -82.62 -15.36 38.97
C GLU A 452 -82.29 -16.78 38.48
N TYR A 453 -82.72 -17.78 39.24
CA TYR A 453 -82.60 -19.19 38.89
C TYR A 453 -83.98 -19.84 38.82
N THR A 454 -84.25 -20.59 37.77
CA THR A 454 -85.41 -21.51 37.75
C THR A 454 -85.26 -22.60 38.82
N ASN A 455 -86.32 -22.88 39.57
CA ASN A 455 -86.35 -23.96 40.55
C ASN A 455 -87.48 -24.95 40.27
N GLY A 456 -87.24 -26.25 40.48
CA GLY A 456 -88.17 -27.32 40.13
C GLY A 456 -88.50 -27.38 38.63
N LYS A 457 -89.70 -27.83 38.27
CA LYS A 457 -90.11 -28.02 36.87
C LYS A 457 -89.99 -26.72 36.05
N ILE A 458 -89.25 -26.79 34.93
CA ILE A 458 -89.05 -25.69 33.99
C ILE A 458 -90.29 -25.46 33.10
N SER A 459 -90.72 -24.21 33.00
CA SER A 459 -91.78 -23.73 32.11
C SER A 459 -91.32 -23.58 30.66
N GLU A 460 -92.16 -23.88 29.68
CA GLU A 460 -91.80 -23.71 28.25
C GLU A 460 -91.54 -22.23 27.90
N LEU A 461 -92.25 -21.30 28.55
CA LEU A 461 -92.04 -19.84 28.39
C LEU A 461 -90.63 -19.39 28.79
N VAL A 462 -89.94 -20.15 29.65
CA VAL A 462 -88.59 -19.84 30.10
C VAL A 462 -87.53 -20.50 29.21
N LYS A 463 -87.87 -21.60 28.52
CA LYS A 463 -86.98 -22.24 27.53
C LYS A 463 -86.94 -21.50 26.19
N GLU A 464 -87.88 -20.58 25.96
CA GLU A 464 -88.05 -19.89 24.67
C GLU A 464 -86.81 -19.06 24.31
N GLY A 465 -86.31 -19.26 23.09
CA GLY A 465 -85.12 -18.59 22.57
C GLY A 465 -83.86 -18.92 23.37
N LEU A 466 -83.42 -20.18 23.39
CA LEU A 466 -82.12 -20.57 23.97
C LEU A 466 -80.98 -19.72 23.38
N ILE A 467 -80.13 -19.18 24.25
CA ILE A 467 -78.98 -18.35 23.89
C ILE A 467 -77.71 -19.14 24.19
N GLU A 468 -76.93 -19.44 23.15
CA GLU A 468 -75.62 -20.10 23.30
C GLU A 468 -74.60 -19.18 23.98
N ASN A 469 -73.58 -19.76 24.60
CA ASN A 469 -72.53 -19.00 25.29
C ASN A 469 -71.29 -18.87 24.41
N PRO A 470 -70.88 -17.66 23.99
CA PRO A 470 -69.68 -17.46 23.17
C PRO A 470 -68.37 -17.60 23.97
N VAL A 471 -68.44 -17.69 25.30
CA VAL A 471 -67.26 -17.87 26.16
C VAL A 471 -66.98 -19.36 26.31
N ASN A 472 -66.09 -19.91 25.48
CA ASN A 472 -65.61 -21.29 25.59
C ASN A 472 -64.16 -21.34 26.15
N PRO A 473 -63.97 -21.73 27.43
CA PRO A 473 -62.66 -21.85 28.05
C PRO A 473 -61.65 -22.79 27.38
N GLN A 474 -62.09 -23.71 26.50
CA GLN A 474 -61.19 -24.59 25.75
C GLN A 474 -60.73 -23.95 24.45
N GLU A 475 -61.61 -23.25 23.72
CA GLU A 475 -61.25 -22.52 22.50
C GLU A 475 -60.26 -21.39 22.79
N PHE A 476 -60.40 -20.67 23.89
CA PHE A 476 -59.44 -19.61 24.26
C PHE A 476 -58.04 -20.19 24.56
N LYS A 477 -57.98 -21.36 25.22
CA LYS A 477 -56.71 -22.08 25.48
C LYS A 477 -56.10 -22.66 24.21
N GLN A 478 -56.93 -23.13 23.26
CA GLN A 478 -56.47 -23.55 21.95
C GLN A 478 -55.91 -22.35 21.17
N ALA A 479 -56.63 -21.23 21.10
CA ALA A 479 -56.19 -20.01 20.42
C ALA A 479 -54.85 -19.47 20.98
N LEU A 480 -54.67 -19.50 22.31
CA LEU A 480 -53.40 -19.19 22.96
C LEU A 480 -52.27 -20.16 22.53
N THR A 481 -52.55 -21.45 22.46
CA THR A 481 -51.58 -22.48 22.02
C THR A 481 -51.19 -22.30 20.54
N GLU A 482 -52.16 -21.93 19.69
CA GLU A 482 -51.93 -21.62 18.27
C GLU A 482 -51.09 -20.34 18.12
N ALA A 483 -51.42 -19.27 18.85
CA ALA A 483 -50.65 -18.03 18.86
C ALA A 483 -49.19 -18.26 19.34
N GLN A 484 -48.99 -19.04 20.41
CA GLN A 484 -47.66 -19.42 20.88
C GLN A 484 -46.87 -20.22 19.82
N THR A 485 -47.55 -21.07 19.05
CA THR A 485 -46.95 -21.83 17.94
C THR A 485 -46.54 -20.91 16.77
N ARG A 486 -47.36 -19.91 16.44
CA ARG A 486 -47.04 -18.86 15.46
C ARG A 486 -45.82 -18.04 15.90
N LEU A 487 -45.80 -17.61 17.16
CA LEU A 487 -44.67 -16.88 17.75
C LEU A 487 -43.36 -17.67 17.68
N ALA A 488 -43.37 -18.94 18.06
CA ALA A 488 -42.19 -19.81 17.94
C ALA A 488 -41.72 -19.95 16.48
N THR A 489 -42.65 -20.03 15.53
CA THR A 489 -42.35 -20.10 14.09
C THR A 489 -41.76 -18.80 13.55
N ALA A 490 -42.30 -17.64 13.95
CA ALA A 490 -41.75 -16.33 13.61
C ALA A 490 -40.34 -16.14 14.21
N GLN A 491 -40.12 -16.56 15.45
CA GLN A 491 -38.80 -16.50 16.10
C GLN A 491 -37.75 -17.37 15.39
N MET A 492 -38.15 -18.55 14.88
CA MET A 492 -37.28 -19.38 14.04
C MET A 492 -36.97 -18.72 12.69
N LYS A 493 -37.98 -18.12 12.01
CA LYS A 493 -37.77 -17.33 10.78
C LYS A 493 -36.77 -16.19 11.00
N ALA A 494 -36.98 -15.37 12.02
CA ALA A 494 -36.13 -14.22 12.34
C ALA A 494 -34.69 -14.66 12.66
N SER A 495 -34.53 -15.76 13.40
CA SER A 495 -33.21 -16.36 13.67
C SER A 495 -32.49 -16.79 12.38
N GLY A 496 -33.21 -17.43 11.45
CA GLY A 496 -32.66 -17.83 10.14
C GLY A 496 -32.32 -16.62 9.25
N ALA A 497 -33.21 -15.63 9.17
CA ALA A 497 -32.98 -14.39 8.44
C ALA A 497 -31.76 -13.62 8.98
N LYS A 498 -31.57 -13.62 10.31
CA LYS A 498 -30.38 -13.02 10.94
C LYS A 498 -29.09 -13.72 10.53
N VAL A 499 -29.06 -15.06 10.54
CA VAL A 499 -27.89 -15.81 10.06
C VAL A 499 -27.57 -15.46 8.61
N ASN A 500 -28.59 -15.39 7.73
CA ASN A 500 -28.40 -14.99 6.33
C ASN A 500 -27.84 -13.56 6.20
N ALA A 501 -28.30 -12.60 7.01
CA ALA A 501 -27.78 -11.23 7.01
C ALA A 501 -26.32 -11.14 7.49
N ASP A 502 -25.95 -11.89 8.55
CA ASP A 502 -24.56 -11.98 9.03
C ASP A 502 -23.66 -12.70 7.99
N THR A 503 -24.17 -13.71 7.28
CA THR A 503 -23.47 -14.38 6.17
C THR A 503 -23.24 -13.44 4.98
N ALA A 504 -24.27 -12.72 4.52
CA ALA A 504 -24.13 -11.76 3.41
C ALA A 504 -23.12 -10.66 3.74
N LYS A 505 -23.14 -10.16 4.98
CA LYS A 505 -22.18 -9.16 5.47
C LYS A 505 -20.74 -9.69 5.52
N SER A 506 -20.58 -10.98 5.79
CA SER A 506 -19.29 -11.67 5.72
C SER A 506 -18.81 -11.79 4.27
N ALA A 507 -19.69 -12.16 3.33
CA ALA A 507 -19.38 -12.23 1.90
C ALA A 507 -18.95 -10.85 1.33
N LEU A 508 -19.66 -9.77 1.67
CA LEU A 508 -19.27 -8.40 1.32
C LEU A 508 -17.89 -8.01 1.87
N THR A 509 -17.54 -8.47 3.06
CA THR A 509 -16.21 -8.24 3.65
C THR A 509 -15.13 -8.96 2.84
N THR A 510 -15.39 -10.20 2.41
CA THR A 510 -14.49 -10.95 1.52
C THR A 510 -14.35 -10.30 0.14
N ALA A 511 -15.45 -9.89 -0.50
CA ALA A 511 -15.43 -9.24 -1.82
C ALA A 511 -14.60 -7.94 -1.80
N ARG A 512 -14.76 -7.11 -0.77
CA ARG A 512 -13.95 -5.89 -0.59
C ARG A 512 -12.46 -6.20 -0.34
N GLY A 513 -12.16 -7.32 0.32
CA GLY A 513 -10.78 -7.83 0.45
C GLY A 513 -10.17 -8.24 -0.89
N ILE A 514 -10.93 -8.95 -1.73
CA ILE A 514 -10.51 -9.34 -3.09
C ILE A 514 -10.26 -8.10 -3.96
N LEU A 515 -11.15 -7.11 -3.93
CA LEU A 515 -10.97 -5.84 -4.64
C LEU A 515 -9.69 -5.11 -4.19
N THR A 516 -9.45 -5.03 -2.88
CA THR A 516 -8.24 -4.39 -2.32
C THR A 516 -6.95 -5.08 -2.81
N GLN A 517 -6.97 -6.42 -2.94
CA GLN A 517 -5.83 -7.17 -3.47
C GLN A 517 -5.65 -6.92 -4.97
N ALA A 518 -6.72 -6.98 -5.77
CA ALA A 518 -6.66 -6.72 -7.21
C ALA A 518 -6.14 -5.29 -7.52
N GLU A 519 -6.54 -4.28 -6.75
CA GLU A 519 -6.04 -2.91 -6.89
C GLU A 519 -4.55 -2.80 -6.53
N ALA A 520 -4.07 -3.57 -5.55
CA ALA A 520 -2.64 -3.65 -5.21
C ALA A 520 -1.82 -4.38 -6.30
N ASP A 521 -2.39 -5.41 -6.93
CA ASP A 521 -1.75 -6.15 -8.02
C ASP A 521 -1.66 -5.30 -9.30
N LEU A 522 -2.75 -4.59 -9.67
CA LEU A 522 -2.76 -3.62 -10.76
C LEU A 522 -1.72 -2.51 -10.53
N LYS A 523 -1.66 -1.95 -9.32
CA LYS A 523 -0.64 -0.96 -8.94
C LYS A 523 0.78 -1.51 -9.06
N SER A 524 0.98 -2.79 -8.76
CA SER A 524 2.29 -3.45 -8.86
C SER A 524 2.70 -3.69 -10.32
N ALA A 525 1.76 -4.12 -11.18
CA ALA A 525 1.99 -4.28 -12.63
C ALA A 525 2.29 -2.92 -13.31
N LEU A 526 1.55 -1.87 -12.94
CA LEU A 526 1.79 -0.50 -13.43
C LEU A 526 3.17 0.04 -13.03
N ALA A 527 3.67 -0.33 -11.85
CA ALA A 527 4.96 0.14 -11.30
C ALA A 527 6.19 -0.48 -11.98
N VAL A 528 6.04 -1.54 -12.79
CA VAL A 528 7.12 -2.07 -13.63
C VAL A 528 7.52 -0.98 -14.66
N PRO A 529 8.81 -0.63 -14.80
CA PRO A 529 9.26 0.34 -15.80
C PRO A 529 9.39 -0.29 -17.20
N LEU A 530 9.15 0.51 -18.25
CA LEU A 530 9.39 0.07 -19.63
C LEU A 530 10.88 -0.18 -19.90
N GLN A 531 11.20 -1.32 -20.51
CA GLN A 531 12.58 -1.74 -20.81
C GLN A 531 13.06 -1.25 -22.17
N THR A 532 12.19 -1.22 -23.18
CA THR A 532 12.55 -0.85 -24.57
C THR A 532 13.21 0.54 -24.67
N PRO A 533 12.77 1.58 -23.93
CA PRO A 533 13.45 2.89 -23.93
C PRO A 533 14.87 2.83 -23.33
N LEU A 534 15.09 1.99 -22.32
CA LEU A 534 16.40 1.83 -21.66
C LEU A 534 17.39 1.11 -22.58
N ALA A 535 16.95 0.02 -23.23
CA ALA A 535 17.75 -0.72 -24.20
C ALA A 535 18.11 0.14 -25.43
N ASN A 536 17.16 0.95 -25.94
CA ASN A 536 17.43 1.88 -27.03
C ASN A 536 18.43 2.98 -26.66
N GLU A 537 18.39 3.52 -25.43
CA GLU A 537 19.37 4.51 -24.97
C GLU A 537 20.77 3.89 -24.78
N ALA A 538 20.85 2.66 -24.26
CA ALA A 538 22.10 1.91 -24.18
C ALA A 538 22.72 1.67 -25.57
N LEU A 539 21.90 1.27 -26.55
CA LEU A 539 22.32 1.09 -27.95
C LEU A 539 22.81 2.40 -28.59
N LYS A 540 22.12 3.51 -28.31
CA LYS A 540 22.53 4.85 -28.73
C LYS A 540 23.88 5.27 -28.13
N GLN A 541 24.15 4.90 -26.87
CA GLN A 541 25.44 5.15 -26.22
C GLN A 541 26.56 4.27 -26.79
N ALA A 542 26.32 2.96 -27.00
CA ALA A 542 27.29 2.06 -27.64
C ALA A 542 27.67 2.53 -29.06
N LYS A 543 26.69 2.96 -29.87
CA LYS A 543 26.96 3.53 -31.22
C LYS A 543 27.74 4.85 -31.17
N SER A 544 27.57 5.65 -30.11
CA SER A 544 28.40 6.82 -29.85
C SER A 544 29.83 6.45 -29.44
N ASN A 545 30.01 5.44 -28.58
CA ASN A 545 31.33 4.92 -28.20
C ASN A 545 32.09 4.39 -29.41
N LEU A 546 31.44 3.59 -30.27
CA LEU A 546 32.03 3.07 -31.50
C LEU A 546 32.46 4.18 -32.46
N THR A 547 31.63 5.21 -32.65
CA THR A 547 31.96 6.38 -33.47
C THR A 547 33.21 7.09 -32.95
N LYS A 548 33.33 7.26 -31.63
CA LYS A 548 34.50 7.86 -30.97
C LYS A 548 35.76 6.98 -31.08
N ALA A 549 35.62 5.66 -30.91
CA ALA A 549 36.72 4.72 -31.04
C ALA A 549 37.29 4.69 -32.48
N VAL A 550 36.42 4.67 -33.50
CA VAL A 550 36.82 4.71 -34.92
C VAL A 550 37.55 6.02 -35.25
N PHE A 551 37.06 7.16 -34.74
CA PHE A 551 37.74 8.46 -34.90
C PHE A 551 39.14 8.47 -34.23
N ASN A 552 39.25 7.93 -33.01
CA ASN A 552 40.52 7.82 -32.31
C ASN A 552 41.52 6.93 -33.06
N ARG A 553 41.07 5.78 -33.60
CA ARG A 553 41.88 4.87 -34.42
C ARG A 553 42.41 5.58 -35.68
N ALA A 554 41.55 6.27 -36.43
CA ALA A 554 41.96 7.04 -37.61
C ALA A 554 42.97 8.15 -37.25
N SER A 555 42.83 8.78 -36.09
CA SER A 555 43.78 9.78 -35.58
C SER A 555 45.13 9.16 -35.22
N ALA A 556 45.14 7.99 -34.58
CA ALA A 556 46.37 7.26 -34.24
C ALA A 556 47.11 6.72 -35.47
N ASP A 557 46.39 6.23 -36.49
CA ASP A 557 46.98 5.78 -37.75
C ASP A 557 47.60 6.96 -38.54
N THR A 558 46.93 8.12 -38.52
CA THR A 558 47.48 9.37 -39.06
C THR A 558 48.76 9.78 -38.32
N ALA A 559 48.74 9.77 -36.99
CA ALA A 559 49.91 10.10 -36.17
C ALA A 559 51.09 9.13 -36.39
N LEU A 560 50.83 7.82 -36.48
CA LEU A 560 51.83 6.81 -36.80
C LEU A 560 52.41 7.01 -38.21
N THR A 561 51.57 7.42 -39.17
CA THR A 561 52.01 7.75 -40.53
C THR A 561 52.95 8.96 -40.52
N THR A 562 52.58 10.03 -39.81
CA THR A 562 53.46 11.21 -39.63
C THR A 562 54.77 10.85 -38.93
N ALA A 563 54.74 10.07 -37.84
CA ALA A 563 55.93 9.64 -37.13
C ALA A 563 56.88 8.83 -38.02
N LYS A 564 56.34 7.94 -38.87
CA LYS A 564 57.12 7.18 -39.87
C LYS A 564 57.79 8.12 -40.87
N THR A 565 57.08 9.13 -41.39
CA THR A 565 57.65 10.13 -42.31
C THR A 565 58.79 10.91 -41.65
N VAL A 566 58.59 11.41 -40.43
CA VAL A 566 59.64 12.14 -39.68
C VAL A 566 60.86 11.26 -39.40
N ARG A 567 60.65 9.98 -39.04
CA ARG A 567 61.75 9.00 -38.89
C ARG A 567 62.52 8.82 -40.20
N ASP A 568 61.84 8.73 -41.33
CA ASP A 568 62.49 8.50 -42.63
C ASP A 568 63.22 9.74 -43.16
N GLU A 569 62.71 10.94 -42.85
CA GLU A 569 63.43 12.20 -43.01
C GLU A 569 64.69 12.22 -42.12
N LYS A 570 64.60 11.85 -40.84
CA LYS A 570 65.76 11.80 -39.93
C LYS A 570 66.76 10.68 -40.23
N LEU A 571 66.33 9.58 -40.83
CA LEU A 571 67.22 8.56 -41.38
C LEU A 571 68.01 9.11 -42.58
N LYS A 572 67.38 9.94 -43.41
CA LYS A 572 68.06 10.65 -44.50
C LYS A 572 69.04 11.69 -43.97
N ASP A 573 68.63 12.57 -43.04
CA ASP A 573 69.52 13.58 -42.43
C ASP A 573 70.77 12.90 -41.83
N LEU A 574 70.58 11.79 -41.11
CA LEU A 574 71.67 10.98 -40.56
C LEU A 574 72.56 10.36 -41.65
N SER A 575 71.99 9.87 -42.75
CA SER A 575 72.78 9.31 -43.86
C SER A 575 73.62 10.39 -44.55
N ASP A 576 73.07 11.58 -44.77
CA ASP A 576 73.77 12.69 -45.41
C ASP A 576 74.88 13.24 -44.47
N ALA A 577 74.64 13.33 -43.16
CA ALA A 577 75.64 13.74 -42.17
C ALA A 577 76.82 12.75 -42.05
N ASN A 578 76.55 11.43 -42.06
CA ASN A 578 77.63 10.42 -42.06
C ASN A 578 78.46 10.45 -43.35
N ALA A 579 77.86 10.83 -44.49
CA ALA A 579 78.60 11.01 -45.73
C ALA A 579 79.58 12.19 -45.66
N GLU A 580 79.18 13.31 -45.02
CA GLU A 580 80.06 14.45 -44.80
C GLU A 580 81.18 14.15 -43.80
N VAL A 581 80.91 13.44 -42.69
CA VAL A 581 81.96 12.91 -41.80
C VAL A 581 82.95 12.04 -42.57
N THR A 582 82.47 11.19 -43.48
CA THR A 582 83.32 10.33 -44.32
C THR A 582 84.21 11.16 -45.25
N ARG A 583 83.69 12.25 -45.81
CA ARG A 583 84.44 13.19 -46.66
C ARG A 583 85.55 13.88 -45.86
N GLN A 584 85.19 14.58 -44.78
CA GLN A 584 86.12 15.31 -43.91
C GLN A 584 87.22 14.39 -43.32
N THR A 585 86.89 13.12 -43.05
CA THR A 585 87.87 12.12 -42.61
C THR A 585 88.91 11.76 -43.68
N ALA A 586 88.54 11.85 -44.97
CA ALA A 586 89.44 11.55 -46.10
C ALA A 586 90.39 12.72 -46.45
N ASP A 587 89.99 13.96 -46.12
CA ASP A 587 90.75 15.17 -46.44
C ASP A 587 91.91 15.42 -45.41
N ILE A 588 91.72 15.07 -44.13
CA ILE A 588 92.78 15.18 -43.09
C ILE A 588 94.12 14.48 -43.47
N PRO A 589 94.16 13.22 -43.96
CA PRO A 589 95.39 12.60 -44.45
C PRO A 589 96.07 13.36 -45.59
N VAL A 590 95.32 14.09 -46.43
CA VAL A 590 95.87 14.91 -47.51
C VAL A 590 96.56 16.15 -46.92
N ALA A 591 95.91 16.86 -46.00
CA ALA A 591 96.50 17.99 -45.29
C ALA A 591 97.75 17.59 -44.47
N LEU A 592 97.71 16.43 -43.79
CA LEU A 592 98.86 15.90 -43.05
C LEU A 592 100.07 15.61 -43.96
N ASN A 593 99.82 15.05 -45.15
CA ASN A 593 100.87 14.85 -46.15
C ASN A 593 101.41 16.18 -46.72
N THR A 594 100.58 17.21 -46.88
CA THR A 594 101.00 18.56 -47.26
C THR A 594 101.94 19.17 -46.21
N VAL A 595 101.59 19.09 -44.91
CA VAL A 595 102.46 19.52 -43.80
C VAL A 595 103.81 18.78 -43.82
N ASN A 596 103.80 17.46 -44.02
CA ASN A 596 105.02 16.65 -44.08
C ASN A 596 105.89 17.02 -45.31
N SER A 597 105.28 17.30 -46.46
CA SER A 597 105.99 17.77 -47.66
C SER A 597 106.60 19.16 -47.44
N ALA A 598 105.86 20.09 -46.82
CA ALA A 598 106.36 21.42 -46.47
C ALA A 598 107.56 21.34 -45.51
N LYS A 599 107.47 20.56 -44.43
CA LYS A 599 108.56 20.33 -43.47
C LYS A 599 109.80 19.69 -44.13
N SER A 600 109.60 18.77 -45.07
CA SER A 600 110.69 18.19 -45.85
C SER A 600 111.42 19.24 -46.70
N LYS A 601 110.68 20.09 -47.43
CA LYS A 601 111.25 21.21 -48.22
C LYS A 601 112.00 22.21 -47.33
N LEU A 602 111.44 22.57 -46.17
CA LEU A 602 112.08 23.44 -45.18
C LEU A 602 113.41 22.85 -44.68
N SER A 603 113.46 21.53 -44.44
CA SER A 603 114.72 20.86 -44.07
C SER A 603 115.77 20.95 -45.19
N VAL A 604 115.38 20.76 -46.45
CA VAL A 604 116.28 20.91 -47.61
C VAL A 604 116.78 22.36 -47.75
N ALA A 605 115.90 23.34 -47.60
CA ALA A 605 116.27 24.76 -47.65
C ALA A 605 117.29 25.12 -46.55
N LYS A 606 117.07 24.66 -45.32
CA LYS A 606 118.01 24.87 -44.20
C LYS A 606 119.35 24.17 -44.40
N THR A 607 119.37 22.99 -45.06
CA THR A 607 120.63 22.35 -45.48
C THR A 607 121.34 23.16 -46.56
N ALA A 608 120.63 23.64 -47.59
CA ALA A 608 121.22 24.44 -48.67
C ALA A 608 121.82 25.77 -48.17
N LEU A 609 121.15 26.44 -47.22
CA LEU A 609 121.68 27.63 -46.54
C LEU A 609 122.99 27.32 -45.79
N ASN A 610 123.03 26.22 -45.06
CA ASN A 610 124.24 25.81 -44.33
C ASN A 610 125.41 25.50 -45.30
N ASP A 611 125.09 24.91 -46.45
CA ASP A 611 126.04 24.61 -47.53
C ASP A 611 126.58 25.88 -48.21
N ALA A 612 125.72 26.90 -48.40
CA ALA A 612 126.13 28.22 -48.89
C ALA A 612 127.04 28.93 -47.88
N LEU A 613 126.69 28.90 -46.59
CA LEU A 613 127.48 29.48 -45.50
C LEU A 613 128.90 28.87 -45.43
N ASN A 614 128.99 27.54 -45.59
CA ASN A 614 130.27 26.82 -45.64
C ASN A 614 131.11 27.20 -46.87
N LYS A 615 130.50 27.31 -48.06
CA LYS A 615 131.19 27.73 -49.30
C LYS A 615 131.68 29.17 -49.22
N HIS A 616 130.89 30.07 -48.64
CA HIS A 616 131.30 31.46 -48.41
C HIS A 616 132.49 31.54 -47.45
N THR A 617 132.46 30.78 -46.36
CA THR A 617 133.58 30.66 -45.41
C THR A 617 134.86 30.17 -46.11
N GLN A 618 134.77 29.13 -46.95
CA GLN A 618 135.91 28.60 -47.71
C GLN A 618 136.47 29.60 -48.73
N ALA A 619 135.63 30.36 -49.44
CA ALA A 619 136.08 31.41 -50.36
C ALA A 619 136.82 32.54 -49.62
N VAL A 620 136.29 32.97 -48.48
CA VAL A 620 136.90 33.98 -47.61
C VAL A 620 138.26 33.52 -47.06
N ASP A 621 138.39 32.26 -46.66
CA ASP A 621 139.64 31.72 -46.13
C ASP A 621 140.69 31.46 -47.22
N ALA A 622 140.28 31.07 -48.44
CA ALA A 622 141.19 30.98 -49.59
C ALA A 622 141.79 32.35 -49.96
N TYR A 623 140.99 33.42 -49.93
CA TYR A 623 141.46 34.79 -50.14
C TYR A 623 142.48 35.25 -49.06
N LYS A 624 142.23 34.93 -47.78
CA LYS A 624 143.20 35.17 -46.69
C LYS A 624 144.52 34.41 -46.89
N LEU A 625 144.44 33.14 -47.33
CA LEU A 625 145.61 32.29 -47.56
C LEU A 625 146.53 32.82 -48.66
N TYR A 626 145.96 33.38 -49.74
CA TYR A 626 146.72 34.06 -50.79
C TYR A 626 147.46 35.29 -50.24
N MET A 627 146.76 36.17 -49.53
CA MET A 627 147.34 37.41 -48.95
C MET A 627 148.48 37.15 -47.96
N ASN A 628 148.44 36.04 -47.23
CA ASN A 628 149.48 35.67 -46.26
C ASN A 628 150.80 35.15 -46.89
N SER A 629 150.87 34.95 -48.21
CA SER A 629 152.01 34.30 -48.87
C SER A 629 153.22 35.21 -49.17
N LEU A 630 153.09 36.52 -48.96
CA LEU A 630 154.00 37.53 -49.54
C LEU A 630 155.17 38.03 -48.66
N VAL A 631 155.24 37.70 -47.35
CA VAL A 631 156.29 38.22 -46.45
C VAL A 631 156.75 37.16 -45.41
N THR A 632 158.01 37.23 -44.98
CA THR A 632 158.64 36.36 -43.96
C THR A 632 159.45 37.21 -42.95
N PRO A 633 159.92 36.66 -41.81
CA PRO A 633 159.19 35.85 -40.83
C PRO A 633 159.48 36.27 -39.35
N GLU A 634 158.59 36.00 -38.37
CA GLU A 634 159.05 35.87 -36.96
C GLU A 634 158.13 35.01 -36.04
N LYS A 635 158.30 35.14 -34.71
CA LYS A 635 158.08 34.08 -33.69
C LYS A 635 157.00 34.50 -32.63
N PRO A 636 156.83 33.80 -31.49
CA PRO A 636 155.73 32.89 -31.15
C PRO A 636 154.67 33.43 -30.16
N THR A 637 153.58 32.67 -29.92
CA THR A 637 152.92 32.30 -28.61
C THR A 637 151.38 32.21 -28.59
N VAL A 638 150.89 31.43 -27.61
CA VAL A 638 149.52 31.22 -27.04
C VAL A 638 149.05 32.44 -26.17
N PRO A 639 147.87 32.50 -25.47
CA PRO A 639 146.74 31.55 -25.24
C PRO A 639 145.29 32.17 -25.20
N VAL A 640 144.31 31.41 -24.65
CA VAL A 640 143.07 31.81 -23.88
C VAL A 640 141.69 31.85 -24.61
N ALA A 641 140.62 31.54 -23.84
CA ALA A 641 139.17 31.58 -24.15
C ALA A 641 138.54 32.96 -23.72
N PRO A 642 137.26 33.18 -23.23
CA PRO A 642 136.17 32.31 -22.75
C PRO A 642 134.72 32.68 -23.28
N GLU A 643 133.67 31.84 -23.18
CA GLU A 643 132.53 31.76 -22.19
C GLU A 643 131.19 32.55 -22.43
N VAL A 644 130.06 31.81 -22.62
CA VAL A 644 128.62 31.97 -22.19
C VAL A 644 127.88 33.36 -22.31
N PRO A 645 126.59 33.61 -21.91
CA PRO A 645 125.52 32.78 -21.24
C PRO A 645 124.04 32.83 -21.79
N GLU A 646 123.18 31.98 -21.19
CA GLU A 646 121.72 32.14 -20.81
C GLU A 646 120.61 32.43 -21.86
N VAL A 647 119.38 31.81 -21.89
CA VAL A 647 118.30 31.46 -20.91
C VAL A 647 117.34 32.64 -20.61
N PRO A 648 115.99 32.53 -20.81
CA PRO A 648 115.03 32.21 -19.71
C PRO A 648 113.68 31.51 -20.10
N GLU A 649 112.76 31.38 -19.13
CA GLU A 649 111.52 30.54 -19.09
C GLU A 649 110.19 31.36 -18.94
N THR A 650 109.13 30.77 -18.31
CA THR A 650 107.89 31.33 -17.66
C THR A 650 106.55 31.41 -18.47
N SER A 651 105.32 31.31 -17.90
CA SER A 651 104.79 30.69 -16.63
C SER A 651 103.23 30.62 -16.54
N GLU A 652 102.71 29.74 -15.64
CA GLU A 652 101.51 29.87 -14.74
C GLU A 652 100.00 29.91 -15.21
N THR A 653 99.03 29.96 -14.25
CA THR A 653 97.57 29.63 -14.39
C THR A 653 96.61 30.70 -13.73
N PRO A 654 95.58 30.54 -12.82
CA PRO A 654 94.92 29.39 -12.10
C PRO A 654 93.35 29.39 -11.87
N VAL A 655 92.77 28.21 -11.52
CA VAL A 655 91.76 27.87 -10.43
C VAL A 655 90.36 28.57 -10.24
N GLU A 656 89.25 27.77 -10.09
CA GLU A 656 88.28 27.72 -8.91
C GLU A 656 87.02 26.79 -9.08
N THR A 657 86.36 26.41 -7.95
CA THR A 657 85.16 25.54 -7.73
C THR A 657 84.50 25.86 -6.33
N PRO A 658 83.62 25.10 -5.61
CA PRO A 658 82.78 23.89 -5.86
C PRO A 658 81.32 23.84 -5.23
N GLU A 659 80.62 22.70 -5.42
CA GLU A 659 79.70 21.99 -4.46
C GLU A 659 78.22 22.40 -4.11
N LYS A 660 77.66 21.88 -2.99
CA LYS A 660 76.34 21.16 -2.88
C LYS A 660 75.94 20.92 -1.36
N PRO A 661 75.08 19.96 -0.86
CA PRO A 661 73.92 19.15 -1.35
C PRO A 661 72.72 18.86 -0.33
N VAL A 662 71.68 18.10 -0.78
CA VAL A 662 70.66 17.23 -0.07
C VAL A 662 69.41 17.76 0.73
N THR A 663 68.34 16.96 0.64
CA THR A 663 67.03 16.76 1.35
C THR A 663 67.17 15.92 2.68
N PRO A 664 66.18 15.17 3.28
CA PRO A 664 64.70 14.99 3.15
C PRO A 664 63.87 14.84 4.50
N GLU A 665 62.60 14.40 4.39
CA GLU A 665 61.81 13.49 5.29
C GLU A 665 60.59 13.97 6.14
N THR A 666 59.75 12.98 6.51
CA THR A 666 58.38 12.99 7.10
C THR A 666 58.38 12.13 8.41
N PRO A 667 57.33 11.48 9.00
CA PRO A 667 55.88 11.34 8.71
C PRO A 667 54.89 11.46 9.93
N GLU A 668 53.61 11.08 9.68
CA GLU A 668 52.68 10.34 10.58
C GLU A 668 51.55 11.00 11.43
N LYS A 669 50.69 10.13 11.99
CA LYS A 669 49.25 10.24 12.43
C LYS A 669 49.12 9.86 13.95
N PRO A 670 47.97 9.61 14.65
CA PRO A 670 46.61 9.20 14.21
C PRO A 670 45.35 9.62 15.08
N VAL A 671 44.15 9.04 14.75
CA VAL A 671 42.98 8.62 15.61
C VAL A 671 42.06 9.62 16.40
N GLU A 672 40.85 9.81 15.85
CA GLU A 672 39.47 9.55 16.37
C GLU A 672 38.88 9.96 17.77
N LYS A 673 37.78 10.76 17.76
CA LYS A 673 36.46 10.72 18.50
C LYS A 673 36.37 10.56 20.07
N PRO A 674 35.19 10.73 20.72
CA PRO A 674 34.09 11.73 20.55
C PRO A 674 33.52 12.29 21.91
N THR A 675 32.73 13.38 21.91
CA THR A 675 31.53 13.60 22.80
C THR A 675 30.80 14.94 22.53
N VAL A 676 29.56 15.08 23.04
CA VAL A 676 28.72 16.31 23.14
C VAL A 676 28.07 16.32 24.54
N PRO A 677 27.65 17.47 25.15
CA PRO A 677 26.22 17.87 25.05
C PRO A 677 25.84 19.37 25.35
N VAL A 678 24.54 19.69 25.17
CA VAL A 678 23.68 20.80 25.72
C VAL A 678 23.72 22.24 25.13
N THR A 679 22.51 22.81 25.01
CA THR A 679 22.08 24.17 24.55
C THR A 679 21.90 25.17 25.73
N PRO A 680 21.59 26.50 25.57
CA PRO A 680 20.19 26.98 25.32
C PRO A 680 19.94 28.38 24.64
N GLU A 681 18.71 28.52 24.10
CA GLU A 681 17.76 29.67 24.07
C GLU A 681 17.98 31.09 23.42
N LYS A 682 17.13 31.39 22.39
CA LYS A 682 16.17 32.54 22.19
C LYS A 682 16.68 34.01 22.02
N PRO A 683 15.85 35.03 21.61
CA PRO A 683 14.37 35.14 21.53
C PRO A 683 13.74 35.52 20.14
N VAL A 684 12.72 36.41 20.09
CA VAL A 684 11.54 36.32 19.17
C VAL A 684 11.11 37.69 18.53
N THR A 685 10.17 37.65 17.55
CA THR A 685 9.28 38.72 16.97
C THR A 685 9.81 39.45 15.71
N ILE A 686 9.01 40.09 14.81
CA ILE A 686 7.55 40.40 14.80
C ILE A 686 6.91 40.55 13.37
N ASP A 687 5.62 40.19 13.22
CA ASP A 687 4.53 40.66 12.32
C ASP A 687 4.55 40.70 10.75
N VAL A 688 3.36 41.00 10.20
CA VAL A 688 2.82 40.71 8.85
C VAL A 688 2.14 41.96 8.25
N ILE A 689 2.15 42.11 6.91
CA ILE A 689 1.24 43.03 6.18
C ILE A 689 0.61 42.30 4.98
N LYS A 690 -0.68 42.55 4.71
CA LYS A 690 -1.40 42.14 3.49
C LYS A 690 -1.55 43.33 2.53
N GLY A 691 -1.70 43.03 1.24
CA GLY A 691 -2.21 43.94 0.21
C GLY A 691 -3.14 43.21 -0.75
N GLU A 692 -4.02 43.94 -1.41
CA GLU A 692 -4.95 43.43 -2.42
C GLU A 692 -4.27 43.38 -3.81
N ASP A 693 -4.98 42.89 -4.84
CA ASP A 693 -4.63 43.03 -6.27
C ASP A 693 -3.37 42.31 -6.83
N GLY A 694 -3.11 41.07 -6.41
CA GLY A 694 -2.68 39.99 -7.34
C GLY A 694 -1.19 39.63 -7.52
N ILE A 695 -0.87 38.36 -7.20
CA ILE A 695 0.06 37.43 -7.89
C ILE A 695 1.53 37.92 -8.13
N PRO A 696 2.51 37.37 -7.38
CA PRO A 696 3.24 36.15 -7.80
C PRO A 696 3.38 35.09 -6.65
N VAL A 697 3.34 33.76 -6.81
CA VAL A 697 3.86 32.74 -7.77
C VAL A 697 5.08 31.96 -7.22
N ILE A 698 4.78 30.78 -6.63
CA ILE A 698 5.59 29.54 -6.41
C ILE A 698 6.96 29.64 -5.66
N THR A 699 7.54 28.66 -4.93
CA THR A 699 7.21 27.30 -4.40
C THR A 699 8.22 27.03 -3.23
N ALA A 700 8.36 25.89 -2.51
CA ALA A 700 8.01 24.49 -2.74
C ALA A 700 7.86 23.68 -1.42
N LYS A 701 6.78 22.89 -1.32
CA LYS A 701 6.63 21.59 -0.63
C LYS A 701 5.13 21.23 -0.63
N GLY A 702 4.76 20.01 -0.99
CA GLY A 702 3.39 19.51 -0.84
C GLY A 702 3.03 19.24 0.64
N GLU A 703 1.79 18.95 1.00
CA GLU A 703 0.65 18.56 0.14
C GLU A 703 -0.62 19.43 0.35
N PRO A 704 -1.89 18.96 0.38
CA PRO A 704 -2.98 19.69 -0.28
C PRO A 704 -3.79 20.63 0.63
N ALA A 705 -4.50 21.56 0.00
CA ALA A 705 -5.66 22.25 0.56
C ALA A 705 -6.83 22.19 -0.44
N TYR A 706 -8.05 22.13 0.09
CA TYR A 706 -9.28 21.95 -0.69
C TYR A 706 -9.55 23.14 -1.62
N HIS A 707 -10.03 22.85 -2.83
CA HIS A 707 -10.76 23.82 -3.65
C HIS A 707 -12.26 23.48 -3.62
N GLU A 708 -13.07 24.43 -3.17
CA GLU A 708 -14.53 24.34 -3.22
C GLU A 708 -15.08 24.66 -4.62
N LEU A 709 -16.36 24.37 -4.82
CA LEU A 709 -17.04 24.37 -6.11
C LEU A 709 -17.18 25.79 -6.73
N PRO A 710 -17.17 25.91 -8.07
CA PRO A 710 -17.74 27.08 -8.72
C PRO A 710 -19.27 27.09 -8.52
N THR A 711 -19.82 28.24 -8.14
CA THR A 711 -21.25 28.44 -7.92
C THR A 711 -22.04 28.42 -9.23
N LEU A 712 -23.16 27.70 -9.26
CA LEU A 712 -24.17 27.84 -10.31
C LEU A 712 -25.22 28.88 -9.91
N ASP A 713 -25.62 29.69 -10.88
CA ASP A 713 -26.63 30.75 -10.74
C ASP A 713 -28.04 30.13 -10.68
N ILE A 714 -28.87 30.62 -9.75
CA ILE A 714 -30.25 30.18 -9.52
C ILE A 714 -31.29 31.13 -10.16
N SER A 715 -30.87 32.02 -11.05
CA SER A 715 -31.69 33.02 -11.75
C SER A 715 -32.61 32.45 -12.86
N SER A 716 -33.40 31.42 -12.55
CA SER A 716 -34.43 30.86 -13.45
C SER A 716 -35.71 30.39 -12.73
N LEU A 717 -36.08 31.05 -11.63
CA LEU A 717 -37.38 30.88 -10.98
C LEU A 717 -38.54 31.35 -11.88
N GLY A 718 -39.13 30.44 -12.64
CA GLY A 718 -40.39 30.62 -13.37
C GLY A 718 -41.57 29.98 -12.63
N LEU A 719 -42.45 30.80 -12.05
CA LEU A 719 -43.66 30.35 -11.35
C LEU A 719 -44.90 30.40 -12.26
N THR A 720 -45.63 29.29 -12.35
CA THR A 720 -47.11 29.27 -12.40
C THR A 720 -47.61 27.88 -11.94
N PRO A 721 -48.51 27.79 -10.95
CA PRO A 721 -49.26 26.56 -10.67
C PRO A 721 -50.51 26.46 -11.58
N GLU A 722 -51.01 25.25 -11.79
CA GLU A 722 -52.28 24.99 -12.48
C GLU A 722 -53.08 23.93 -11.70
N GLU A 723 -54.38 24.16 -11.54
CA GLU A 723 -55.28 23.31 -10.74
C GLU A 723 -55.82 22.13 -11.57
N VAL A 724 -56.13 21.01 -10.90
CA VAL A 724 -56.92 19.91 -11.48
C VAL A 724 -58.02 19.53 -10.46
N PRO A 725 -59.31 19.52 -10.85
CA PRO A 725 -60.43 19.41 -9.90
C PRO A 725 -60.76 17.97 -9.47
N ALA A 726 -61.66 17.84 -8.51
CA ALA A 726 -62.16 16.56 -7.99
C ALA A 726 -63.66 16.37 -8.29
N GLU A 727 -63.99 15.26 -8.96
CA GLU A 727 -65.32 14.70 -9.27
C GLU A 727 -65.07 13.22 -9.65
N GLU A 728 -65.94 12.22 -9.41
CA GLU A 728 -67.13 12.13 -8.57
C GLU A 728 -67.34 10.64 -8.17
N VAL A 729 -68.28 10.32 -7.28
CA VAL A 729 -68.59 8.94 -6.85
C VAL A 729 -70.01 8.55 -7.26
N PRO A 730 -70.21 7.39 -7.94
CA PRO A 730 -71.48 6.69 -7.94
C PRO A 730 -71.42 5.37 -7.13
N SER A 731 -72.54 5.05 -6.48
CA SER A 731 -72.70 3.86 -5.63
C SER A 731 -73.61 2.82 -6.29
N THR A 732 -73.32 1.53 -6.05
CA THR A 732 -74.26 0.39 -6.00
C THR A 732 -75.40 0.29 -7.01
N GLU A 733 -75.40 -0.80 -7.80
CA GLU A 733 -76.64 -1.53 -8.09
C GLU A 733 -76.36 -3.04 -8.25
N VAL A 734 -77.34 -3.88 -7.92
CA VAL A 734 -77.29 -5.35 -8.01
C VAL A 734 -78.63 -5.85 -8.53
N PRO A 735 -78.63 -6.71 -9.56
CA PRO A 735 -79.59 -7.82 -9.56
C PRO A 735 -79.02 -9.16 -10.06
N ASP A 736 -79.23 -10.18 -9.23
CA ASP A 736 -79.68 -11.55 -9.52
C ASP A 736 -79.22 -12.34 -10.79
N THR A 737 -78.58 -13.46 -10.47
CA THR A 737 -78.77 -14.82 -11.06
C THR A 737 -79.02 -15.00 -12.56
N GLU A 738 -78.09 -15.68 -13.24
CA GLU A 738 -78.42 -16.90 -13.99
C GLU A 738 -77.18 -17.82 -14.13
N SER A 739 -77.36 -19.09 -14.48
CA SER A 739 -76.29 -20.09 -14.54
C SER A 739 -76.37 -20.93 -15.82
N PRO A 740 -75.34 -20.88 -16.68
CA PRO A 740 -75.12 -21.84 -17.76
C PRO A 740 -73.91 -22.76 -17.51
N THR A 741 -73.97 -23.98 -18.03
CA THR A 741 -72.92 -25.01 -17.94
C THR A 741 -72.13 -25.15 -19.24
N THR A 742 -71.14 -26.07 -19.22
CA THR A 742 -70.38 -26.68 -20.34
C THR A 742 -69.12 -25.99 -20.87
N ASP A 743 -68.02 -26.72 -20.67
CA ASP A 743 -66.92 -27.04 -21.61
C ASP A 743 -66.19 -25.93 -22.38
N GLY A 744 -64.94 -25.67 -21.97
CA GLY A 744 -63.96 -24.90 -22.74
C GLY A 744 -62.52 -25.18 -22.31
N THR A 745 -61.84 -26.13 -22.95
CA THR A 745 -60.45 -26.49 -22.63
C THR A 745 -59.44 -25.45 -23.16
N ALA A 746 -58.73 -24.78 -22.27
CA ALA A 746 -57.52 -24.01 -22.59
C ALA A 746 -56.52 -24.09 -21.42
N SER A 747 -55.24 -24.30 -21.73
CA SER A 747 -54.19 -24.47 -20.72
C SER A 747 -53.80 -23.15 -20.05
N VAL A 748 -53.74 -23.14 -18.72
CA VAL A 748 -53.13 -22.07 -17.92
C VAL A 748 -51.99 -22.66 -17.10
N VAL A 749 -50.88 -21.94 -17.00
CA VAL A 749 -49.72 -22.33 -16.18
C VAL A 749 -50.03 -22.02 -14.72
N THR A 750 -50.15 -23.04 -13.87
CA THR A 750 -50.14 -22.86 -12.41
C THR A 750 -48.70 -22.78 -11.90
N VAL A 751 -48.43 -21.75 -11.09
CA VAL A 751 -47.21 -21.68 -10.27
C VAL A 751 -47.65 -22.06 -8.86
N ASP A 752 -47.65 -23.36 -8.58
CA ASP A 752 -48.16 -23.89 -7.32
C ASP A 752 -47.22 -23.54 -6.15
N TYR A 753 -47.79 -22.88 -5.14
CA TYR A 753 -47.07 -22.34 -3.99
C TYR A 753 -47.46 -23.12 -2.72
N ALA A 754 -46.45 -23.47 -1.92
CA ALA A 754 -46.53 -24.14 -0.61
C ALA A 754 -47.19 -25.55 -0.55
N PRO A 755 -46.42 -26.62 -0.23
CA PRO A 755 -47.00 -27.91 0.13
C PRO A 755 -47.53 -27.90 1.58
N THR A 756 -48.79 -28.27 1.77
CA THR A 756 -49.36 -28.60 3.08
C THR A 756 -48.85 -29.94 3.59
N PHE A 757 -48.28 -30.00 4.79
CA PHE A 757 -47.84 -31.25 5.41
C PHE A 757 -48.93 -31.87 6.29
N GLU A 758 -49.49 -33.00 5.86
CA GLU A 758 -50.19 -33.92 6.78
C GLU A 758 -49.17 -34.70 7.61
N THR A 759 -49.40 -34.85 8.91
CA THR A 759 -48.52 -35.58 9.83
C THR A 759 -48.92 -37.04 9.97
N LYS A 760 -48.11 -37.99 9.49
CA LYS A 760 -48.20 -39.43 9.82
C LYS A 760 -46.96 -40.24 9.44
N GLY A 761 -46.50 -41.08 10.35
CA GLY A 761 -45.66 -42.26 10.07
C GLY A 761 -44.15 -42.09 10.29
N ASP A 762 -43.58 -42.99 11.09
CA ASP A 762 -42.15 -43.03 11.44
C ASP A 762 -41.23 -43.32 10.25
N ALA A 763 -40.21 -42.48 10.04
CA ALA A 763 -39.01 -42.82 9.26
C ALA A 763 -37.80 -41.99 9.71
N GLN A 764 -36.76 -42.65 10.23
CA GLN A 764 -35.50 -42.02 10.62
C GLN A 764 -34.56 -41.90 9.40
N VAL A 765 -34.34 -40.69 8.89
CA VAL A 765 -33.42 -40.43 7.75
C VAL A 765 -32.53 -39.24 8.04
N THR A 766 -31.22 -39.39 7.85
CA THR A 766 -30.22 -38.33 8.02
C THR A 766 -30.11 -37.42 6.78
N PRO A 767 -29.88 -36.10 6.96
CA PRO A 767 -29.76 -35.18 5.83
C PRO A 767 -28.46 -35.41 5.06
N LYS A 768 -28.59 -35.58 3.73
CA LYS A 768 -27.47 -35.81 2.82
C LYS A 768 -27.13 -34.53 2.06
N VAL A 769 -26.12 -33.78 2.53
CA VAL A 769 -25.69 -32.53 1.90
C VAL A 769 -25.11 -32.81 0.51
N VAL A 770 -25.62 -32.11 -0.51
CA VAL A 770 -25.09 -32.15 -1.88
C VAL A 770 -24.17 -30.96 -2.07
N ASN A 771 -22.88 -31.15 -1.81
CA ASN A 771 -21.86 -30.17 -2.16
C ASN A 771 -21.48 -30.30 -3.65
N HIS A 772 -21.74 -29.25 -4.43
CA HIS A 772 -21.05 -29.05 -5.69
C HIS A 772 -19.72 -28.33 -5.42
N SER A 773 -18.60 -29.04 -5.55
CA SER A 773 -17.26 -28.46 -5.63
C SER A 773 -16.33 -29.41 -6.39
N SER A 774 -15.37 -28.84 -7.12
CA SER A 774 -14.55 -29.51 -8.13
C SER A 774 -13.47 -30.44 -7.57
N GLU A 775 -13.00 -31.35 -8.41
CA GLU A 775 -12.01 -32.37 -8.07
C GLU A 775 -10.65 -31.80 -7.61
N LEU A 776 -10.03 -32.43 -6.60
CA LEU A 776 -8.59 -32.45 -6.42
C LEU A 776 -8.18 -33.80 -5.82
N LYS A 777 -7.08 -34.40 -6.30
CA LYS A 777 -6.70 -35.80 -6.05
C LYS A 777 -5.47 -35.93 -5.16
N GLN A 778 -5.58 -36.63 -4.04
CA GLN A 778 -4.52 -37.32 -3.29
C GLN A 778 -5.22 -38.43 -2.48
N SER A 779 -5.01 -39.73 -2.74
CA SER A 779 -3.79 -40.56 -2.65
C SER A 779 -3.55 -41.10 -1.22
N THR A 780 -3.28 -42.40 -1.13
CA THR A 780 -3.22 -43.21 0.10
C THR A 780 -1.88 -43.08 0.84
N ASP A 781 -1.87 -43.35 2.17
CA ASP A 781 -1.35 -44.63 2.71
C ASP A 781 -1.55 -44.80 4.24
N ASP A 782 -1.36 -46.03 4.72
CA ASP A 782 -1.52 -46.47 6.12
C ASP A 782 -0.40 -46.00 7.07
N SER A 783 -0.72 -45.83 8.37
CA SER A 783 0.15 -46.35 9.46
C SER A 783 -0.45 -46.34 10.88
N VAL A 784 -0.77 -47.56 11.36
CA VAL A 784 -0.50 -48.13 12.70
C VAL A 784 -0.38 -47.21 13.94
N LYS A 785 -1.31 -47.41 14.88
CA LYS A 785 -1.22 -47.36 16.36
C LYS A 785 0.11 -46.93 17.01
N ILE A 786 0.01 -45.99 17.98
CA ILE A 786 0.51 -46.14 19.37
C ILE A 786 -0.33 -45.26 20.32
N LEU A 787 -0.61 -45.80 21.51
CA LEU A 787 -1.15 -45.14 22.71
C LEU A 787 -0.51 -45.88 23.92
N PRO A 788 -0.22 -45.24 25.07
CA PRO A 788 -1.30 -44.81 25.99
C PRO A 788 -1.02 -43.60 26.94
N ASN A 789 -2.11 -43.06 27.52
CA ASN A 789 -2.20 -42.39 28.83
C ASN A 789 -1.35 -41.12 29.11
N THR A 790 -1.74 -40.19 30.00
CA THR A 790 -2.73 -40.18 31.11
C THR A 790 -3.59 -38.89 31.12
N GLY A 791 -4.65 -38.84 31.94
CA GLY A 791 -5.05 -37.58 32.62
C GLY A 791 -6.49 -37.06 32.43
N GLU A 792 -7.43 -37.61 33.19
CA GLU A 792 -8.60 -36.94 33.81
C GLU A 792 -9.34 -35.78 33.09
N THR A 793 -10.42 -36.16 32.39
CA THR A 793 -11.82 -35.81 32.74
C THR A 793 -12.18 -34.39 33.22
N LYS A 794 -13.05 -33.72 32.46
CA LYS A 794 -14.45 -33.46 32.90
C LYS A 794 -15.39 -33.06 31.75
N THR A 795 -16.62 -33.55 31.82
CA THR A 795 -17.75 -33.15 30.98
C THR A 795 -18.33 -31.80 31.42
N ASN A 796 -19.01 -31.11 30.51
CA ASN A 796 -20.19 -30.31 30.81
C ASN A 796 -21.04 -30.17 29.53
N LEU A 797 -22.27 -30.69 29.58
CA LEU A 797 -23.25 -30.67 28.48
C LEU A 797 -24.57 -30.17 29.06
N SER A 798 -24.76 -28.85 29.09
CA SER A 798 -26.06 -28.23 29.36
C SER A 798 -26.02 -26.71 29.11
N TYR A 799 -26.86 -26.25 28.20
CA TYR A 799 -27.35 -24.87 28.16
C TYR A 799 -28.85 -24.90 27.89
N LEU A 800 -29.64 -24.76 28.95
CA LEU A 800 -31.09 -24.65 28.93
C LEU A 800 -31.51 -23.90 30.20
N GLY A 801 -32.40 -22.92 30.08
CA GLY A 801 -32.97 -22.17 31.21
C GLY A 801 -32.58 -20.70 31.29
N LEU A 802 -33.57 -19.83 31.02
CA LEU A 802 -34.21 -18.92 31.99
C LEU A 802 -33.47 -18.74 33.34
N GLY A 803 -33.37 -17.56 33.96
CA GLY A 803 -33.96 -16.25 33.62
C GLY A 803 -34.36 -15.47 34.90
N ILE A 804 -34.60 -14.16 34.76
CA ILE A 804 -35.21 -13.22 35.73
C ILE A 804 -34.39 -12.89 37.02
N LEU A 805 -34.71 -11.71 37.59
CA LEU A 805 -34.41 -11.14 38.91
C LEU A 805 -32.98 -10.65 39.19
N GLY A 806 -32.86 -9.32 39.29
CA GLY A 806 -31.77 -8.62 39.99
C GLY A 806 -32.33 -7.70 41.08
N LEU A 807 -31.49 -7.38 42.09
CA LEU A 807 -31.73 -6.36 43.12
C LEU A 807 -30.41 -6.13 43.90
N GLY A 808 -30.29 -5.00 44.62
CA GLY A 808 -29.24 -4.78 45.63
C GLY A 808 -28.09 -3.85 45.20
N ALA A 809 -28.02 -2.68 45.84
CA ALA A 809 -27.07 -1.61 45.51
C ALA A 809 -25.82 -1.56 46.44
N LEU A 810 -24.96 -0.57 46.17
CA LEU A 810 -24.16 0.18 47.16
C LEU A 810 -22.75 -0.35 47.55
N ALA A 811 -21.80 -0.30 46.61
CA ALA A 811 -20.36 -0.45 46.89
C ALA A 811 -19.76 0.76 47.67
N LYS A 812 -19.89 0.77 49.00
CA LYS A 812 -19.40 1.84 49.89
C LYS A 812 -17.86 1.84 50.03
N ARG A 813 -17.16 2.82 49.46
CA ARG A 813 -15.68 2.97 49.57
C ARG A 813 -15.22 3.08 51.03
N ARG A 814 -14.25 2.24 51.43
CA ARG A 814 -13.53 2.34 52.72
C ARG A 814 -12.69 3.62 52.76
N LYS A 815 -12.66 4.32 53.91
CA LYS A 815 -11.61 5.31 54.21
C LYS A 815 -11.31 5.39 55.72
N LYS A 816 -10.08 5.01 56.07
CA LYS A 816 -9.27 5.26 57.29
C LYS A 816 -9.96 5.42 58.66
N TYR A 817 -9.54 4.55 59.59
CA TYR A 817 -9.11 4.87 60.96
C TYR A 817 -9.35 6.30 61.48
N ARG A 818 -10.23 6.43 62.47
CA ARG A 818 -9.80 6.63 63.87
C ARG A 818 -10.86 6.12 64.84
#